data_AF-A0A1W1YT30-F1
#
_entry.id   AF-A0A1W1YT30-F1
#
_cell.length_a   1.000
_cell.length_b   1.000
_cell.length_c   1.000
_cell.angle_alpha   90.00
_cell.angle_beta   90.00
_cell.angle_gamma   90.00
#
_symmetry.space_group_name_H-M   'P 1'
#
loop_
_entity.id
_entity.type
_entity.pdbx_description
1 polymer ?
#
loop_
_entity_poly.entity_id
_entity_poly.type
_entity_poly.pdbx_seq_one_letter_code
_entity_poly.pdbx_strand_id
1 'polypeptide(L)'
;MIPSQTIHIPGFRPGLTLWQIRICPVDIVTLLLTVLFILGPITVRADHSQTKNPKASTTKANTAMTPAVTLEAVTVVSRKIDDYIHKNPNQVVSMDAKEMAQRNFLEAYDVLSSMPGVDVRRGSSGMGARISIRGGGGSGSVLVLVDGRPMNTGQFSGVDLGSIPMDIIKKITVFKPPAPVWLGPGSSAGAIYIETKQGKAAKTATSSGRLRTGAGSFGRFDLNGSWKTSWEKSNLLLAAGYGHRDGKRENSQRDKGHFSFNWDKETQSLVNVQVNGKYYLSNHGISGPTYNPTPHAHQRYEKGGLDMKIKGFMGDTLDYELKAFGDFTDLEDTSNTGEKANLDSFSTGGGGEIFWNNEAGDKELRMGTLIKTEQVDQTLTGEHDRTQVSLHAMHTMKFNPFILTMGARGDYSNDFDFSPAGNLGLSYEIMPDLLMKTSLGYTTNLPSFGQLYQPSHGSIDQVRGNPDLKEEKITSWTLGIQKNFKKKSYMELVAFRTDSRDLIKYQRGADLISRPENVDKAWKQGVEVTFKYKLGKGLSLDLNHVWQDTENEDNGKELSYAPDHSFKATLKSKLKRGTRLESSLRAYSCQFTDTDNTEAEAIHGYATVDAKVIEPIHICKRSGEVYLHLMNLLDRDYSSHYGYPDDGFRFVCGLNLNF
;
A
#
# COMPACT_ATOMS: atom_id res chain seq x y z
N MET A 1 -34.35 -61.60 -16.52
CA MET A 1 -34.87 -62.27 -15.30
C MET A 1 -34.02 -61.82 -14.12
N ILE A 2 -34.67 -61.12 -13.19
CA ILE A 2 -34.30 -60.88 -11.77
C ILE A 2 -33.08 -59.94 -11.52
N PRO A 3 -33.19 -59.01 -10.53
CA PRO A 3 -32.57 -57.68 -10.55
C PRO A 3 -31.48 -57.51 -9.49
N SER A 4 -30.78 -56.36 -9.47
CA SER A 4 -30.10 -55.90 -8.26
C SER A 4 -30.36 -54.42 -8.00
N GLN A 5 -30.85 -54.18 -6.79
CA GLN A 5 -31.43 -52.96 -6.27
C GLN A 5 -30.41 -51.83 -6.05
N THR A 6 -30.89 -50.62 -6.29
CA THR A 6 -30.32 -49.34 -5.86
C THR A 6 -30.49 -49.18 -4.34
N ILE A 7 -29.41 -48.87 -3.62
CA ILE A 7 -29.45 -48.32 -2.25
C ILE A 7 -29.11 -46.84 -2.34
N HIS A 8 -30.06 -45.99 -1.95
CA HIS A 8 -29.88 -44.54 -1.82
C HIS A 8 -29.27 -44.23 -0.44
N ILE A 9 -28.14 -43.51 -0.43
CA ILE A 9 -27.63 -42.76 0.72
C ILE A 9 -27.70 -41.27 0.34
N PRO A 10 -28.43 -40.41 1.06
CA PRO A 10 -28.53 -39.00 0.72
C PRO A 10 -27.33 -38.24 1.29
N GLY A 11 -26.69 -37.40 0.47
CA GLY A 11 -25.76 -36.37 0.94
C GLY A 11 -24.35 -36.39 0.35
N PHE A 12 -24.18 -36.53 -0.97
CA PHE A 12 -22.98 -36.09 -1.68
C PHE A 12 -23.36 -35.89 -3.15
N ARG A 13 -23.36 -34.64 -3.65
CA ARG A 13 -23.45 -34.37 -5.10
C ARG A 13 -22.02 -34.32 -5.65
N PRO A 14 -21.61 -35.22 -6.55
CA PRO A 14 -20.43 -35.02 -7.38
C PRO A 14 -20.86 -34.24 -8.63
N GLY A 15 -20.28 -33.06 -8.82
CA GLY A 15 -20.56 -32.17 -9.94
C GLY A 15 -19.39 -31.24 -10.22
N LEU A 16 -18.18 -31.80 -10.33
CA LEU A 16 -17.03 -31.13 -10.93
C LEU A 16 -17.04 -31.46 -12.42
N THR A 17 -17.80 -30.70 -13.19
CA THR A 17 -17.74 -30.71 -14.65
C THR A 17 -16.75 -29.65 -15.14
N LEU A 18 -15.86 -30.10 -16.02
CA LEU A 18 -14.75 -29.41 -16.66
C LEU A 18 -14.97 -27.91 -16.96
N TRP A 19 -14.04 -27.11 -16.42
CA TRP A 19 -13.43 -25.89 -16.95
C TRP A 19 -13.86 -25.49 -18.38
N GLN A 20 -14.79 -24.54 -18.49
CA GLN A 20 -14.80 -23.63 -19.64
C GLN A 20 -13.83 -22.50 -19.37
N ILE A 21 -12.59 -22.66 -19.81
CA ILE A 21 -11.64 -21.56 -19.87
C ILE A 21 -12.09 -20.63 -21.01
N ARG A 22 -12.61 -19.44 -20.70
CA ARG A 22 -12.73 -18.36 -21.70
C ARG A 22 -11.31 -17.81 -21.96
N ILE A 23 -10.54 -18.52 -22.78
CA ILE A 23 -9.30 -17.98 -23.35
C ILE A 23 -9.69 -17.07 -24.50
N CYS A 24 -9.71 -15.76 -24.27
CA CYS A 24 -9.63 -14.80 -25.36
C CYS A 24 -8.16 -14.80 -25.85
N PRO A 25 -7.89 -14.96 -27.16
CA PRO A 25 -6.55 -15.21 -27.66
C PRO A 25 -5.71 -13.94 -27.52
N VAL A 26 -4.86 -13.91 -26.51
CA VAL A 26 -3.71 -13.00 -26.45
C VAL A 26 -2.47 -13.89 -26.35
N ASP A 27 -1.58 -13.76 -27.33
CA ASP A 27 -0.31 -14.47 -27.49
C ASP A 27 0.67 -14.20 -26.33
N ILE A 28 0.36 -14.69 -25.13
CA ILE A 28 1.23 -14.61 -23.95
C ILE A 28 2.43 -15.57 -24.11
N VAL A 29 2.28 -16.64 -24.89
CA VAL A 29 3.35 -17.62 -25.17
C VAL A 29 4.43 -17.03 -26.09
N THR A 30 4.08 -16.10 -26.98
CA THR A 30 5.01 -15.48 -27.93
C THR A 30 5.84 -14.36 -27.27
N LEU A 31 5.33 -13.71 -26.22
CA LEU A 31 6.06 -12.69 -25.45
C LEU A 31 7.11 -13.30 -24.48
N LEU A 32 6.85 -14.51 -23.97
CA LEU A 32 7.79 -15.25 -23.12
C LEU A 32 9.05 -15.72 -23.88
N LEU A 33 8.94 -15.98 -25.18
CA LEU A 33 10.04 -16.44 -26.03
C LEU A 33 10.93 -15.30 -26.56
N THR A 34 10.42 -14.07 -26.68
CA THR A 34 11.20 -12.92 -27.17
C THR A 34 12.12 -12.31 -26.11
N VAL A 35 11.76 -12.41 -24.81
CA VAL A 35 12.63 -11.95 -23.72
C VAL A 35 13.84 -12.88 -23.51
N LEU A 36 13.76 -14.14 -23.94
CA LEU A 36 14.87 -15.10 -23.88
C LEU A 36 15.91 -14.95 -25.00
N PHE A 37 15.62 -14.22 -26.08
CA PHE A 37 16.54 -14.07 -27.22
C PHE A 37 17.46 -12.84 -27.18
N ILE A 38 17.33 -11.95 -26.17
CA ILE A 38 18.20 -10.76 -26.01
C ILE A 38 19.42 -11.03 -25.10
N LEU A 39 19.55 -12.22 -24.53
CA LEU A 39 20.69 -12.59 -23.67
C LEU A 39 21.53 -13.68 -24.35
N GLY A 40 22.57 -13.27 -25.08
CA GLY A 40 23.61 -14.16 -25.58
C GLY A 40 24.30 -14.95 -24.45
N PRO A 41 24.83 -16.16 -24.72
CA PRO A 41 25.37 -17.03 -23.68
C PRO A 41 26.72 -16.51 -23.17
N ILE A 42 26.76 -16.10 -21.90
CA ILE A 42 28.03 -15.88 -21.18
C ILE A 42 28.43 -17.21 -20.56
N THR A 43 29.31 -17.95 -21.24
CA THR A 43 30.05 -19.08 -20.68
C THR A 43 30.94 -18.61 -19.53
N VAL A 44 30.67 -19.11 -18.32
CA VAL A 44 31.56 -18.97 -17.16
C VAL A 44 32.39 -20.24 -17.05
N ARG A 45 33.69 -20.12 -17.33
CA ARG A 45 34.68 -21.17 -17.07
C ARG A 45 35.06 -21.09 -15.59
N ALA A 46 34.86 -22.19 -14.87
CA ALA A 46 35.37 -22.34 -13.50
C ALA A 46 36.85 -22.71 -13.59
N ASP A 47 37.70 -22.03 -12.83
CA ASP A 47 39.06 -22.47 -12.60
C ASP A 47 39.29 -22.66 -11.10
N HIS A 48 39.81 -23.84 -10.78
CA HIS A 48 40.09 -24.32 -9.44
C HIS A 48 41.61 -24.34 -9.28
N SER A 49 42.14 -23.63 -8.28
CA SER A 49 43.43 -24.04 -7.69
C SER A 49 43.54 -23.54 -6.25
N GLN A 50 43.58 -24.48 -5.32
CA GLN A 50 44.17 -24.32 -3.99
C GLN A 50 45.70 -24.37 -4.10
N THR A 51 46.43 -23.67 -3.22
CA THR A 51 47.40 -24.29 -2.30
C THR A 51 47.87 -23.31 -1.20
N LYS A 52 48.08 -23.90 -0.02
CA LYS A 52 48.57 -23.39 1.28
C LYS A 52 50.00 -22.79 1.18
N ASN A 53 50.54 -21.98 2.10
CA ASN A 53 50.92 -22.27 3.50
C ASN A 53 51.52 -21.00 4.21
N PRO A 54 51.93 -21.02 5.50
CA PRO A 54 51.79 -19.93 6.48
C PRO A 54 53.11 -19.25 6.91
N LYS A 55 52.99 -18.18 7.70
CA LYS A 55 53.97 -17.59 8.67
C LYS A 55 53.33 -16.33 9.27
N ALA A 56 53.53 -15.87 10.50
CA ALA A 56 54.19 -16.33 11.72
C ALA A 56 53.62 -15.46 12.87
N SER A 57 53.56 -16.00 14.09
CA SER A 57 53.11 -15.30 15.28
C SER A 57 54.18 -14.37 15.85
N THR A 58 53.81 -13.16 16.23
CA THR A 58 54.55 -12.36 17.21
C THR A 58 53.58 -11.81 18.25
N THR A 59 53.72 -12.35 19.46
CA THR A 59 53.01 -11.97 20.68
C THR A 59 53.58 -10.65 21.21
N LYS A 60 52.74 -9.63 21.38
CA LYS A 60 52.99 -8.53 22.33
C LYS A 60 51.84 -8.48 23.31
N ALA A 61 52.17 -8.70 24.58
CA ALA A 61 51.28 -8.49 25.70
C ALA A 61 50.97 -6.99 25.81
N ASN A 62 49.68 -6.65 25.79
CA ASN A 62 49.20 -5.35 26.23
C ASN A 62 48.03 -5.59 27.19
N THR A 63 48.21 -5.01 28.37
CA THR A 63 47.31 -4.95 29.52
C THR A 63 45.88 -4.64 29.10
N ALA A 64 44.95 -5.57 29.37
CA ALA A 64 43.53 -5.38 29.09
C ALA A 64 42.94 -4.39 30.12
N MET A 65 42.87 -3.11 29.77
CA MET A 65 41.80 -2.26 30.28
C MET A 65 40.51 -2.78 29.64
N THR A 66 39.58 -3.25 30.47
CA THR A 66 38.21 -3.57 30.06
C THR A 66 37.67 -2.35 29.30
N PRO A 67 37.40 -2.42 27.99
CA PRO A 67 36.77 -1.30 27.32
C PRO A 67 35.41 -1.13 27.99
N ALA A 68 35.16 0.07 28.52
CA ALA A 68 33.84 0.46 28.96
C ALA A 68 32.88 0.13 27.82
N VAL A 69 32.01 -0.86 28.05
CA VAL A 69 30.92 -1.20 27.16
C VAL A 69 30.00 0.01 27.22
N THR A 70 30.23 0.99 26.36
CA THR A 70 29.19 1.91 25.95
C THR A 70 28.13 1.06 25.30
N LEU A 71 27.12 0.69 26.08
CA LEU A 71 25.83 0.28 25.57
C LEU A 71 25.40 1.37 24.60
N GLU A 72 25.54 1.12 23.30
CA GLU A 72 24.78 1.88 22.32
C GLU A 72 23.33 1.74 22.76
N ALA A 73 22.71 2.85 23.16
CA ALA A 73 21.28 2.91 23.40
C ALA A 73 20.61 2.51 22.08
N VAL A 74 20.30 1.23 21.98
CA VAL A 74 19.62 0.61 20.85
C VAL A 74 18.31 1.37 20.73
N THR A 75 18.13 2.12 19.65
CA THR A 75 16.85 2.79 19.38
C THR A 75 15.81 1.71 19.02
N VAL A 76 15.11 1.17 20.01
CA VAL A 76 14.30 -0.06 19.93
C VAL A 76 13.06 0.09 19.03
N VAL A 77 12.58 1.29 18.71
CA VAL A 77 11.23 1.42 18.15
C VAL A 77 11.11 1.13 16.65
N SER A 78 12.14 1.41 15.83
CA SER A 78 12.13 0.99 14.41
C SER A 78 12.41 -0.50 14.22
N ARG A 79 13.07 -1.13 15.20
CA ARG A 79 13.36 -2.58 15.19
C ARG A 79 12.07 -3.40 15.17
N LYS A 80 10.98 -2.88 15.74
CA LYS A 80 9.74 -3.63 15.98
C LYS A 80 8.93 -3.97 14.73
N ILE A 81 8.80 -3.06 13.76
CA ILE A 81 8.11 -3.40 12.48
C ILE A 81 9.02 -4.28 11.60
N ASP A 82 10.33 -4.04 11.60
CA ASP A 82 11.28 -4.89 10.87
C ASP A 82 11.33 -6.32 11.44
N ASP A 83 11.41 -6.46 12.75
CA ASP A 83 11.31 -7.74 13.46
C ASP A 83 9.93 -8.37 13.25
N TYR A 84 8.87 -7.54 13.20
CA TYR A 84 7.53 -8.00 12.90
C TYR A 84 7.46 -8.65 11.51
N ILE A 85 7.88 -7.94 10.46
CA ILE A 85 7.79 -8.39 9.05
C ILE A 85 8.48 -9.73 8.81
N HIS A 86 9.65 -9.94 9.41
CA HIS A 86 10.45 -11.14 9.12
C HIS A 86 9.93 -12.38 9.86
N LYS A 87 9.33 -12.20 11.04
CA LYS A 87 9.04 -13.31 11.95
C LYS A 87 7.55 -13.57 12.16
N ASN A 88 6.69 -12.58 11.94
CA ASN A 88 5.26 -12.72 12.20
C ASN A 88 4.52 -13.51 11.10
N PRO A 89 3.40 -14.15 11.48
CA PRO A 89 2.61 -15.00 10.59
C PRO A 89 1.84 -14.23 9.51
N ASN A 90 1.63 -12.92 9.68
CA ASN A 90 0.93 -12.11 8.69
C ASN A 90 1.78 -11.93 7.41
N GLN A 91 1.08 -11.85 6.28
CA GLN A 91 1.68 -11.65 4.97
C GLN A 91 1.97 -10.16 4.77
N VAL A 92 3.26 -9.80 4.71
CA VAL A 92 3.69 -8.41 4.70
C VAL A 92 4.80 -8.19 3.67
N VAL A 93 4.70 -7.08 2.93
CA VAL A 93 5.75 -6.61 2.04
C VAL A 93 6.11 -5.17 2.36
N SER A 94 7.40 -4.83 2.34
CA SER A 94 7.85 -3.47 2.63
C SER A 94 8.89 -2.97 1.64
N MET A 95 8.96 -1.65 1.49
CA MET A 95 10.00 -0.95 0.73
C MET A 95 10.55 0.22 1.55
N ASP A 96 11.86 0.23 1.76
CA ASP A 96 12.54 1.29 2.51
C ASP A 96 12.97 2.46 1.63
N ALA A 97 13.31 3.59 2.23
CA ALA A 97 13.71 4.82 1.54
C ALA A 97 14.95 4.63 0.65
N LYS A 98 15.83 3.66 0.99
CA LYS A 98 17.02 3.37 0.20
C LYS A 98 16.64 2.67 -1.10
N GLU A 99 15.76 1.67 -1.04
CA GLU A 99 15.20 1.02 -2.23
C GLU A 99 14.39 2.02 -3.06
N MET A 100 13.56 2.85 -2.42
CA MET A 100 12.77 3.86 -3.13
C MET A 100 13.64 4.87 -3.89
N ALA A 101 14.73 5.35 -3.27
CA ALA A 101 15.69 6.22 -3.92
C ALA A 101 16.49 5.49 -5.02
N GLN A 102 16.82 4.21 -4.81
CA GLN A 102 17.49 3.38 -5.81
C GLN A 102 16.67 3.17 -7.08
N ARG A 103 15.35 3.18 -6.98
CA ARG A 103 14.42 3.02 -8.10
C ARG A 103 13.83 4.35 -8.61
N ASN A 104 14.29 5.46 -8.03
CA ASN A 104 13.87 6.83 -8.31
C ASN A 104 12.34 6.99 -8.37
N PHE A 105 11.61 6.58 -7.34
CA PHE A 105 10.17 6.83 -7.31
C PHE A 105 9.85 8.31 -7.10
N LEU A 106 8.94 8.85 -7.93
CA LEU A 106 8.56 10.26 -7.90
C LEU A 106 7.40 10.51 -6.94
N GLU A 107 6.46 9.57 -6.84
CA GLU A 107 5.23 9.68 -6.04
C GLU A 107 4.98 8.38 -5.24
N ALA A 108 4.30 8.49 -4.09
CA ALA A 108 3.94 7.33 -3.26
C ALA A 108 3.06 6.32 -4.02
N TYR A 109 2.28 6.83 -4.98
CA TYR A 109 1.48 6.06 -5.90
C TYR A 109 2.29 5.00 -6.68
N ASP A 110 3.44 5.41 -7.22
CA ASP A 110 4.28 4.55 -8.06
C ASP A 110 4.98 3.49 -7.21
N VAL A 111 5.32 3.83 -5.96
CA VAL A 111 5.88 2.87 -4.99
C VAL A 111 4.88 1.75 -4.76
N LEU A 112 3.67 2.09 -4.33
CA LEU A 112 2.61 1.13 -4.02
C LEU A 112 2.23 0.28 -5.23
N SER A 113 2.08 0.90 -6.41
CA SER A 113 1.75 0.18 -7.65
C SER A 113 2.83 -0.83 -8.06
N SER A 114 4.06 -0.65 -7.60
CA SER A 114 5.17 -1.59 -7.83
C SER A 114 5.26 -2.72 -6.79
N MET A 115 4.47 -2.67 -5.71
CA MET A 115 4.51 -3.67 -4.66
C MET A 115 3.68 -4.92 -5.07
N PRO A 116 4.13 -6.13 -4.70
CA PRO A 116 3.44 -7.39 -4.97
C PRO A 116 1.98 -7.41 -4.47
N GLY A 117 1.05 -7.77 -5.35
CA GLY A 117 -0.38 -7.91 -5.03
C GLY A 117 -1.11 -6.60 -4.74
N VAL A 118 -0.48 -5.43 -4.97
CA VAL A 118 -1.08 -4.11 -4.74
C VAL A 118 -1.34 -3.41 -6.06
N ASP A 119 -2.59 -3.06 -6.33
CA ASP A 119 -2.95 -2.25 -7.47
C ASP A 119 -3.56 -0.94 -7.00
N VAL A 120 -3.05 0.15 -7.55
CA VAL A 120 -3.56 1.48 -7.27
C VAL A 120 -4.19 2.00 -8.56
N ARG A 121 -5.36 2.62 -8.44
CA ARG A 121 -6.02 3.38 -9.51
C ARG A 121 -6.08 4.86 -9.12
N ARG A 122 -5.62 5.73 -10.01
CA ARG A 122 -5.61 7.18 -9.80
C ARG A 122 -7.08 7.59 -9.92
N GLY A 123 -7.63 8.19 -8.88
CA GLY A 123 -8.93 8.84 -9.00
C GLY A 123 -8.86 9.91 -10.09
N SER A 124 -9.82 9.88 -11.02
CA SER A 124 -10.07 10.95 -11.98
C SER A 124 -10.87 12.09 -11.36
N SER A 125 -11.61 11.78 -10.29
CA SER A 125 -12.23 12.71 -9.36
C SER A 125 -11.50 12.64 -8.01
N GLY A 126 -11.61 13.68 -7.20
CA GLY A 126 -10.89 13.83 -5.94
C GLY A 126 -11.40 12.98 -4.78
N MET A 127 -12.10 11.89 -5.11
CA MET A 127 -12.27 10.69 -4.28
C MET A 127 -10.93 10.04 -3.86
N GLY A 128 -9.79 10.58 -4.29
CA GLY A 128 -8.45 10.06 -3.96
C GLY A 128 -8.08 8.83 -4.79
N ALA A 129 -6.94 8.23 -4.47
CA ALA A 129 -6.54 6.97 -5.09
C ALA A 129 -7.38 5.82 -4.54
N ARG A 130 -7.85 4.92 -5.43
CA ARG A 130 -8.44 3.64 -5.03
C ARG A 130 -7.34 2.59 -4.98
N ILE A 131 -7.12 2.03 -3.80
CA ILE A 131 -6.10 1.02 -3.58
C ILE A 131 -6.80 -0.33 -3.45
N SER A 132 -6.24 -1.35 -4.10
CA SER A 132 -6.69 -2.71 -3.94
C SER A 132 -5.52 -3.65 -3.64
N ILE A 133 -5.78 -4.64 -2.79
CA ILE A 133 -4.84 -5.71 -2.46
C ILE A 133 -5.51 -7.01 -2.86
N ARG A 134 -4.90 -7.76 -3.80
CA ARG A 134 -5.48 -8.97 -4.41
C ARG A 134 -6.92 -8.71 -4.89
N GLY A 135 -7.15 -7.63 -5.64
CA GLY A 135 -8.48 -7.22 -6.12
C GLY A 135 -9.51 -6.81 -5.06
N GLY A 136 -9.18 -6.74 -3.76
CA GLY A 136 -10.09 -6.30 -2.69
C GLY A 136 -9.87 -4.84 -2.31
N GLY A 137 -10.90 -4.17 -1.77
CA GLY A 137 -10.79 -2.80 -1.22
C GLY A 137 -11.18 -1.67 -2.17
N GLY A 138 -11.76 -1.99 -3.33
CA GLY A 138 -12.19 -1.00 -4.35
C GLY A 138 -13.20 0.05 -3.85
N SER A 139 -13.85 -0.18 -2.71
CA SER A 139 -14.77 0.73 -2.00
C SER A 139 -14.12 1.46 -0.80
N GLY A 140 -12.80 1.37 -0.63
CA GLY A 140 -12.07 2.09 0.43
C GLY A 140 -11.77 1.28 1.69
N SER A 141 -11.82 -0.05 1.62
CA SER A 141 -11.53 -0.96 2.75
C SER A 141 -10.03 -1.32 2.92
N VAL A 142 -9.13 -0.56 2.27
CA VAL A 142 -7.68 -0.61 2.55
C VAL A 142 -7.32 0.58 3.42
N LEU A 143 -6.95 0.30 4.68
CA LEU A 143 -6.56 1.33 5.63
C LEU A 143 -5.17 1.87 5.28
N VAL A 144 -5.02 3.20 5.15
CA VAL A 144 -3.72 3.84 5.01
C VAL A 144 -3.40 4.60 6.28
N LEU A 145 -2.23 4.33 6.85
CA LEU A 145 -1.73 4.93 8.07
C LEU A 145 -0.44 5.70 7.76
N VAL A 146 -0.33 6.93 8.23
CA VAL A 146 0.94 7.65 8.32
C VAL A 146 1.31 7.71 9.79
N ASP A 147 2.38 7.03 10.18
CA ASP A 147 2.78 6.88 11.58
C ASP A 147 1.61 6.49 12.50
N GLY A 148 0.79 5.53 12.07
CA GLY A 148 -0.34 5.02 12.85
C GLY A 148 -1.55 5.95 12.94
N ARG A 149 -1.59 7.04 12.19
CA ARG A 149 -2.75 7.91 12.01
C ARG A 149 -3.52 7.52 10.74
N PRO A 150 -4.83 7.24 10.80
CA PRO A 150 -5.66 6.95 9.63
C PRO A 150 -5.70 8.12 8.65
N MET A 151 -5.54 7.82 7.36
CA MET A 151 -5.58 8.79 6.27
C MET A 151 -6.86 8.71 5.44
N ASN A 152 -7.65 7.64 5.59
CA ASN A 152 -8.93 7.46 4.92
C ASN A 152 -9.95 8.47 5.46
N THR A 153 -10.73 9.08 4.57
CA THR A 153 -11.82 10.00 4.94
C THR A 153 -13.12 9.23 5.14
N GLY A 154 -13.96 9.67 6.09
CA GLY A 154 -15.28 9.10 6.34
C GLY A 154 -16.25 9.32 5.19
N GLN A 155 -16.05 10.37 4.38
CA GLN A 155 -16.93 10.67 3.24
C GLN A 155 -16.81 9.64 2.10
N PHE A 156 -15.59 9.42 1.59
CA PHE A 156 -15.37 8.62 0.38
C PHE A 156 -14.48 7.39 0.61
N SER A 157 -13.97 7.17 1.83
CA SER A 157 -13.04 6.09 2.21
C SER A 157 -11.72 6.04 1.43
N GLY A 158 -11.50 6.98 0.51
CA GLY A 158 -10.30 7.09 -0.31
C GLY A 158 -9.17 7.85 0.36
N VAL A 159 -7.98 7.78 -0.24
CA VAL A 159 -6.77 8.43 0.27
C VAL A 159 -6.07 9.14 -0.87
N ASP A 160 -5.75 10.42 -0.69
CA ASP A 160 -4.91 11.13 -1.64
C ASP A 160 -3.44 10.87 -1.34
N LEU A 161 -2.88 9.84 -2.00
CA LEU A 161 -1.47 9.51 -1.92
C LEU A 161 -0.56 10.64 -2.42
N GLY A 162 -1.07 11.58 -3.22
CA GLY A 162 -0.35 12.77 -3.67
C GLY A 162 -0.03 13.73 -2.53
N SER A 163 -0.79 13.69 -1.44
CA SER A 163 -0.57 14.50 -0.23
C SER A 163 0.60 14.02 0.64
N ILE A 164 1.25 12.90 0.30
CA ILE A 164 2.33 12.29 1.07
C ILE A 164 3.66 12.45 0.30
N PRO A 165 4.51 13.42 0.67
CA PRO A 165 5.75 13.68 -0.07
C PRO A 165 6.75 12.54 0.03
N MET A 166 7.37 12.16 -1.09
CA MET A 166 8.37 11.08 -1.12
C MET A 166 9.57 11.33 -0.20
N ASP A 167 9.94 12.59 0.00
CA ASP A 167 11.12 12.94 0.77
C ASP A 167 10.93 12.81 2.29
N ILE A 168 9.70 12.74 2.78
CA ILE A 168 9.41 12.46 4.20
C ILE A 168 9.28 10.97 4.49
N ILE A 169 9.06 10.13 3.47
CA ILE A 169 8.80 8.69 3.66
C ILE A 169 10.12 7.95 3.97
N LYS A 170 10.13 7.22 5.07
CA LYS A 170 11.20 6.30 5.47
C LYS A 170 10.94 4.90 4.94
N LYS A 171 9.70 4.43 5.04
CA LYS A 171 9.32 3.06 4.68
C LYS A 171 7.83 2.98 4.42
N ILE A 172 7.45 2.17 3.44
CA ILE A 172 6.06 1.79 3.18
C ILE A 172 5.95 0.29 3.43
N THR A 173 4.99 -0.11 4.25
CA THR A 173 4.71 -1.50 4.60
C THR A 173 3.27 -1.83 4.25
N VAL A 174 3.05 -2.89 3.50
CA VAL A 174 1.72 -3.37 3.09
C VAL A 174 1.42 -4.67 3.81
N PHE A 175 0.39 -4.66 4.65
CA PHE A 175 -0.17 -5.81 5.33
C PHE A 175 -1.32 -6.36 4.48
N LYS A 176 -1.17 -7.59 4.00
CA LYS A 176 -2.22 -8.27 3.24
C LYS A 176 -3.26 -8.88 4.21
N PRO A 177 -4.53 -9.06 3.79
CA PRO A 177 -5.54 -9.70 4.61
C PRO A 177 -5.12 -11.11 5.10
N PRO A 178 -5.48 -11.51 6.34
CA PRO A 178 -6.04 -10.68 7.40
C PRO A 178 -5.01 -9.71 8.00
N ALA A 179 -5.40 -8.44 8.17
CA ALA A 179 -4.56 -7.43 8.81
C ALA A 179 -4.51 -7.62 10.34
N PRO A 180 -3.36 -7.33 10.99
CA PRO A 180 -3.27 -7.34 12.45
C PRO A 180 -4.23 -6.37 13.14
N VAL A 181 -4.84 -6.78 14.26
CA VAL A 181 -5.86 -5.97 14.96
C VAL A 181 -5.37 -4.57 15.38
N TRP A 182 -4.08 -4.44 15.74
CA TRP A 182 -3.48 -3.19 16.24
C TRP A 182 -3.43 -2.07 15.20
N LEU A 183 -3.57 -2.37 13.91
CA LEU A 183 -3.59 -1.35 12.86
C LEU A 183 -4.86 -0.49 12.91
N GLY A 184 -5.94 -1.01 13.50
CA GLY A 184 -7.20 -0.30 13.64
C GLY A 184 -8.26 -0.67 12.60
N PRO A 185 -9.49 -0.13 12.76
CA PRO A 185 -10.64 -0.42 11.91
C PRO A 185 -10.43 0.05 10.46
N GLY A 186 -11.22 -0.50 9.52
CA GLY A 186 -11.15 -0.16 8.09
C GLY A 186 -10.05 -0.90 7.30
N SER A 187 -9.45 -1.94 7.88
CA SER A 187 -8.34 -2.72 7.27
C SER A 187 -8.77 -4.07 6.69
N SER A 188 -10.05 -4.22 6.29
CA SER A 188 -10.61 -5.50 5.85
C SER A 188 -10.03 -6.04 4.55
N ALA A 189 -9.64 -5.16 3.63
CA ALA A 189 -8.89 -5.51 2.42
C ALA A 189 -7.37 -5.38 2.60
N GLY A 190 -6.90 -5.15 3.83
CA GLY A 190 -5.50 -4.98 4.20
C GLY A 190 -5.20 -3.57 4.68
N ALA A 191 -3.92 -3.29 4.90
CA ALA A 191 -3.48 -2.00 5.39
C ALA A 191 -2.12 -1.59 4.82
N ILE A 192 -1.91 -0.30 4.68
CA ILE A 192 -0.67 0.34 4.27
C ILE A 192 -0.20 1.21 5.43
N TYR A 193 0.98 0.92 5.94
CA TYR A 193 1.62 1.68 7.00
C TYR A 193 2.84 2.41 6.45
N ILE A 194 2.79 3.74 6.49
CA ILE A 194 3.84 4.64 6.02
C ILE A 194 4.54 5.19 7.25
N GLU A 195 5.82 4.85 7.39
CA GLU A 195 6.72 5.44 8.39
C GLU A 195 7.39 6.68 7.81
N THR A 196 7.41 7.78 8.55
CA THR A 196 8.16 8.98 8.18
C THR A 196 9.63 8.93 8.65
N LYS A 197 10.48 9.74 8.01
CA LYS A 197 11.90 9.84 8.33
C LYS A 197 12.07 10.57 9.65
N GLN A 198 12.52 9.82 10.65
CA GLN A 198 13.03 10.35 11.90
C GLN A 198 14.52 10.65 11.77
N GLY A 199 15.00 11.66 12.48
CA GLY A 199 16.42 11.91 12.57
C GLY A 199 17.14 10.97 13.53
N LYS A 200 18.45 10.82 13.33
CA LYS A 200 19.34 10.20 14.31
C LYS A 200 20.01 11.35 15.05
N ALA A 201 19.94 11.37 16.38
CA ALA A 201 20.56 12.41 17.18
C ALA A 201 22.05 12.58 16.77
N ALA A 202 22.37 13.73 16.19
CA ALA A 202 23.74 14.10 15.87
C ALA A 202 24.26 15.02 16.98
N LYS A 203 25.46 14.72 17.52
CA LYS A 203 26.14 15.58 18.48
C LYS A 203 26.63 16.88 17.84
N THR A 204 26.82 16.89 16.52
CA THR A 204 27.27 18.04 15.74
C THR A 204 26.18 18.46 14.78
N ALA A 205 26.01 19.78 14.62
CA ALA A 205 25.06 20.33 13.67
C ALA A 205 25.38 19.82 12.25
N THR A 206 24.42 19.15 11.62
CA THR A 206 24.54 18.70 10.23
C THR A 206 23.31 19.11 9.46
N SER A 207 23.50 19.57 8.23
CA SER A 207 22.41 19.92 7.35
C SER A 207 22.63 19.31 5.98
N SER A 208 21.52 18.92 5.34
CA SER A 208 21.53 18.39 3.99
C SER A 208 20.24 18.80 3.29
N GLY A 209 20.35 19.22 2.04
CA GLY A 209 19.22 19.52 1.17
C GLY A 209 19.12 18.54 0.02
N ARG A 210 17.90 18.40 -0.50
CA ARG A 210 17.63 17.71 -1.76
C ARG A 210 16.70 18.55 -2.60
N LEU A 211 17.03 18.69 -3.88
CA LEU A 211 16.17 19.30 -4.90
C LEU A 211 15.87 18.25 -5.96
N ARG A 212 14.61 18.12 -6.34
CA ARG A 212 14.17 17.28 -7.46
C ARG A 212 13.36 18.13 -8.43
N THR A 213 13.73 18.07 -9.70
CA THR A 213 12.97 18.67 -10.79
C THR A 213 12.57 17.59 -11.78
N GLY A 214 11.47 17.79 -12.49
CA GLY A 214 11.01 16.91 -13.55
C GLY A 214 10.18 17.67 -14.58
N ALA A 215 10.29 17.29 -15.85
CA ALA A 215 9.43 17.76 -16.93
C ALA A 215 9.12 16.60 -17.89
N GLY A 216 8.02 16.65 -18.62
CA GLY A 216 7.63 15.51 -19.46
C GLY A 216 6.41 15.73 -20.34
N SER A 217 5.86 14.61 -20.83
CA SER A 217 4.65 14.58 -21.64
C SER A 217 3.50 15.37 -21.00
N PHE A 218 2.64 15.94 -21.85
CA PHE A 218 1.40 16.63 -21.46
C PHE A 218 1.62 17.81 -20.50
N GLY A 219 2.60 18.67 -20.82
CA GLY A 219 2.90 19.88 -20.05
C GLY A 219 3.40 19.62 -18.64
N ARG A 220 3.84 18.39 -18.33
CA ARG A 220 4.20 18.02 -16.97
C ARG A 220 5.43 18.80 -16.51
N PHE A 221 5.34 19.38 -15.31
CA PHE A 221 6.44 19.99 -14.57
C PHE A 221 6.31 19.66 -13.08
N ASP A 222 7.39 19.26 -12.43
CA ASP A 222 7.44 18.99 -10.99
C ASP A 222 8.69 19.62 -10.38
N LEU A 223 8.54 20.27 -9.23
CA LEU A 223 9.61 20.83 -8.41
C LEU A 223 9.40 20.41 -6.95
N ASN A 224 10.39 19.76 -6.35
CA ASN A 224 10.33 19.33 -4.95
C ASN A 224 11.65 19.66 -4.25
N GLY A 225 11.58 20.35 -3.13
CA GLY A 225 12.71 20.67 -2.27
C GLY A 225 12.52 20.10 -0.88
N SER A 226 13.59 19.56 -0.30
CA SER A 226 13.61 19.22 1.13
C SER A 226 14.91 19.66 1.76
N TRP A 227 14.83 20.05 3.02
CA TRP A 227 15.97 20.46 3.83
C TRP A 227 15.87 19.79 5.19
N LYS A 228 16.93 19.09 5.56
CA LYS A 228 17.06 18.42 6.84
C LYS A 228 18.18 19.09 7.63
N THR A 229 17.93 19.33 8.91
CA THR A 229 18.96 19.78 9.85
C THR A 229 18.82 19.05 11.19
N SER A 230 19.95 18.78 11.83
CA SER A 230 20.05 18.02 13.07
C SER A 230 20.94 18.80 14.04
N TRP A 231 20.48 19.06 15.27
CA TRP A 231 21.21 19.80 16.32
C TRP A 231 20.75 19.35 17.70
N GLU A 232 21.65 19.22 18.68
CA GLU A 232 21.29 18.97 20.10
C GLU A 232 20.18 17.90 20.31
N LYS A 233 20.35 16.73 19.68
CA LYS A 233 19.34 15.63 19.67
C LYS A 233 17.96 15.96 19.08
N SER A 234 17.85 17.11 18.43
CA SER A 234 16.69 17.57 17.67
C SER A 234 16.96 17.41 16.18
N ASN A 235 15.91 17.16 15.41
CA ASN A 235 15.96 17.05 13.97
C ASN A 235 14.75 17.77 13.39
N LEU A 236 14.96 18.50 12.31
CA LEU A 236 13.91 19.13 11.53
C LEU A 236 14.08 18.76 10.07
N LEU A 237 13.00 18.31 9.44
CA LEU A 237 12.88 18.10 8.02
C LEU A 237 11.77 19.00 7.51
N LEU A 238 12.10 19.92 6.62
CA LEU A 238 11.14 20.70 5.83
C LEU A 238 11.10 20.12 4.43
N ALA A 239 9.91 20.00 3.85
CA ALA A 239 9.73 19.63 2.45
C ALA A 239 8.58 20.41 1.82
N ALA A 240 8.80 20.90 0.61
CA ALA A 240 7.81 21.62 -0.17
C ALA A 240 7.91 21.23 -1.64
N GLY A 241 6.79 21.28 -2.36
CA GLY A 241 6.80 21.00 -3.78
C GLY A 241 5.62 21.60 -4.52
N TYR A 242 5.81 21.77 -5.81
CA TYR A 242 4.82 22.23 -6.78
C TYR A 242 4.84 21.29 -7.99
N GLY A 243 3.67 21.01 -8.55
CA GLY A 243 3.54 20.23 -9.77
C GLY A 243 2.42 20.76 -10.65
N HIS A 244 2.65 20.75 -11.94
CA HIS A 244 1.73 21.14 -13.00
C HIS A 244 1.67 20.06 -14.08
N ARG A 245 0.51 19.89 -14.72
CA ARG A 245 0.35 19.13 -15.96
C ARG A 245 -0.89 19.63 -16.70
N ASP A 246 -0.87 19.55 -18.02
CA ASP A 246 -2.04 19.77 -18.87
C ASP A 246 -2.89 18.50 -18.99
N GLY A 247 -2.22 17.33 -19.00
CA GLY A 247 -2.86 16.04 -19.26
C GLY A 247 -3.23 15.83 -20.75
N LYS A 248 -3.62 14.60 -21.12
CA LYS A 248 -3.90 14.23 -22.52
C LYS A 248 -5.33 14.56 -22.93
N ARG A 249 -6.27 14.36 -22.01
CA ARG A 249 -7.71 14.56 -22.26
C ARG A 249 -8.07 16.01 -22.00
N GLU A 250 -9.10 16.48 -22.69
CA GLU A 250 -9.71 17.76 -22.36
C GLU A 250 -10.09 17.79 -20.87
N ASN A 251 -9.84 18.93 -20.23
CA ASN A 251 -10.13 19.14 -18.82
C ASN A 251 -9.42 18.13 -17.87
N SER A 252 -8.17 17.75 -18.17
CA SER A 252 -7.34 16.86 -17.31
C SER A 252 -6.14 17.56 -16.65
N GLN A 253 -6.09 18.89 -16.77
CA GLN A 253 -5.07 19.74 -16.18
C GLN A 253 -5.10 19.64 -14.65
N ARG A 254 -3.92 19.69 -14.03
CA ARG A 254 -3.80 19.67 -12.57
C ARG A 254 -2.61 20.49 -12.11
N ASP A 255 -2.88 21.40 -11.20
CA ASP A 255 -1.92 22.04 -10.32
C ASP A 255 -1.98 21.40 -8.93
N LYS A 256 -0.82 21.29 -8.30
CA LYS A 256 -0.71 20.83 -6.91
C LYS A 256 0.46 21.49 -6.21
N GLY A 257 0.30 21.69 -4.92
CA GLY A 257 1.33 22.18 -4.02
C GLY A 257 1.30 21.40 -2.71
N HIS A 258 2.44 21.27 -2.06
CA HIS A 258 2.49 20.78 -0.70
C HIS A 258 3.59 21.45 0.11
N PHE A 259 3.37 21.48 1.40
CA PHE A 259 4.35 21.82 2.41
C PHE A 259 4.23 20.81 3.55
N SER A 260 5.36 20.41 4.11
CA SER A 260 5.39 19.56 5.30
C SER A 260 6.61 19.88 6.15
N PHE A 261 6.45 19.73 7.46
CA PHE A 261 7.54 19.73 8.41
C PHE A 261 7.45 18.49 9.30
N ASN A 262 8.60 17.94 9.66
CA ASN A 262 8.71 16.88 10.65
C ASN A 262 9.80 17.31 11.63
N TRP A 263 9.42 17.52 12.87
CA TRP A 263 10.34 17.84 13.95
C TRP A 263 10.35 16.71 14.95
N ASP A 264 11.53 16.20 15.30
CA ASP A 264 11.69 15.22 16.37
C ASP A 264 12.79 15.63 17.33
N LYS A 265 12.61 15.32 18.62
CA LYS A 265 13.59 15.58 19.66
C LYS A 265 13.65 14.41 20.63
N GLU A 266 14.86 13.93 20.87
CA GLU A 266 15.15 12.98 21.95
C GLU A 266 15.53 13.75 23.22
N THR A 267 14.79 13.54 24.30
CA THR A 267 15.05 14.17 25.60
C THR A 267 16.21 13.50 26.32
N GLN A 268 16.61 14.05 27.47
CA GLN A 268 17.63 13.45 28.32
C GLN A 268 17.19 12.11 28.93
N SER A 269 15.88 11.89 29.09
CA SER A 269 15.27 10.64 29.57
C SER A 269 15.02 9.62 28.47
N LEU A 270 15.61 9.79 27.28
CA LEU A 270 15.40 8.94 26.10
C LEU A 270 13.93 8.86 25.62
N VAL A 271 13.10 9.80 26.05
CA VAL A 271 11.76 10.03 25.50
C VAL A 271 11.91 10.77 24.18
N ASN A 272 11.26 10.29 23.14
CA ASN A 272 11.25 10.92 21.83
C ASN A 272 9.90 11.62 21.61
N VAL A 273 9.95 12.93 21.34
CA VAL A 273 8.79 13.74 20.96
C VAL A 273 8.89 14.04 19.47
N GLN A 274 7.80 13.84 18.75
CA GLN A 274 7.68 14.12 17.31
C GLN A 274 6.47 15.02 17.09
N VAL A 275 6.63 16.00 16.20
CA VAL A 275 5.55 16.87 15.72
C VAL A 275 5.68 16.94 14.21
N ASN A 276 4.61 16.56 13.51
CA ASN A 276 4.56 16.58 12.06
C ASN A 276 3.40 17.47 11.62
N GLY A 277 3.65 18.31 10.62
CA GLY A 277 2.61 19.11 9.98
C GLY A 277 2.68 18.96 8.47
N LYS A 278 1.51 19.00 7.84
CA LYS A 278 1.38 18.94 6.38
C LYS A 278 0.27 19.86 5.91
N TYR A 279 0.44 20.38 4.71
CA TYR A 279 -0.57 21.10 3.97
C TYR A 279 -0.43 20.75 2.49
N TYR A 280 -1.55 20.46 1.84
CA TYR A 280 -1.63 20.05 0.46
C TYR A 280 -2.76 20.81 -0.21
N LEU A 281 -2.47 21.36 -1.38
CA LEU A 281 -3.44 22.02 -2.23
C LEU A 281 -3.42 21.36 -3.60
N SER A 282 -4.58 21.17 -4.20
CA SER A 282 -4.67 20.74 -5.59
C SER A 282 -5.85 21.40 -6.27
N ASN A 283 -5.63 21.78 -7.52
CA ASN A 283 -6.64 22.33 -8.38
C ASN A 283 -6.61 21.58 -9.70
N HIS A 284 -7.73 21.00 -10.13
CA HIS A 284 -7.72 20.21 -11.35
C HIS A 284 -9.07 20.13 -12.06
N GLY A 285 -8.99 19.99 -13.37
CA GLY A 285 -10.10 19.58 -14.20
C GLY A 285 -10.47 18.12 -13.96
N ILE A 286 -11.70 17.76 -14.31
CA ILE A 286 -12.17 16.38 -14.38
C ILE A 286 -12.71 16.15 -15.79
N SER A 287 -12.05 15.29 -16.57
CA SER A 287 -12.49 14.99 -17.94
C SER A 287 -13.80 14.19 -18.02
N GLY A 288 -14.20 13.54 -16.93
CA GLY A 288 -15.31 12.59 -16.93
C GLY A 288 -15.00 11.30 -17.70
N PRO A 289 -15.93 10.34 -17.73
CA PRO A 289 -15.78 9.16 -18.59
C PRO A 289 -15.91 9.55 -20.07
N THR A 290 -15.40 8.72 -21.00
CA THR A 290 -15.42 8.99 -22.45
C THR A 290 -16.84 9.03 -23.04
N TYR A 291 -17.78 8.33 -22.43
CA TYR A 291 -19.19 8.31 -22.86
C TYR A 291 -20.00 9.49 -22.27
N ASN A 292 -19.47 10.21 -21.28
CA ASN A 292 -20.09 11.40 -20.70
C ASN A 292 -19.02 12.42 -20.25
N PRO A 293 -18.35 13.11 -21.20
CA PRO A 293 -17.28 14.05 -20.88
C PRO A 293 -17.79 15.25 -20.07
N THR A 294 -16.93 15.77 -19.19
CA THR A 294 -17.28 16.91 -18.33
C THR A 294 -16.30 18.07 -18.53
N PRO A 295 -16.36 18.81 -19.65
CA PRO A 295 -15.35 19.81 -20.03
C PRO A 295 -15.23 21.00 -19.06
N HIS A 296 -16.25 21.22 -18.22
CA HIS A 296 -16.30 22.31 -17.24
C HIS A 296 -16.24 21.83 -15.78
N ALA A 297 -16.14 20.52 -15.55
CA ALA A 297 -16.07 19.99 -14.19
C ALA A 297 -14.69 20.27 -13.58
N HIS A 298 -14.69 20.75 -12.36
CA HIS A 298 -13.49 21.25 -11.73
C HIS A 298 -13.53 20.95 -10.24
N GLN A 299 -12.34 20.72 -9.68
CA GLN A 299 -12.18 20.41 -8.28
C GLN A 299 -11.00 21.16 -7.68
N ARG A 300 -11.24 21.79 -6.52
CA ARG A 300 -10.23 22.38 -5.68
C ARG A 300 -10.22 21.65 -4.33
N TYR A 301 -9.05 21.26 -3.88
CA TYR A 301 -8.83 20.59 -2.61
C TYR A 301 -7.79 21.33 -1.78
N GLU A 302 -8.09 21.52 -0.50
CA GLU A 302 -7.13 21.91 0.52
C GLU A 302 -7.19 20.90 1.65
N LYS A 303 -6.03 20.37 2.05
CA LYS A 303 -5.91 19.39 3.13
C LYS A 303 -4.78 19.80 4.03
N GLY A 304 -5.01 19.82 5.33
CA GLY A 304 -3.95 20.06 6.29
C GLY A 304 -4.08 19.12 7.47
N GLY A 305 -2.97 18.93 8.16
CA GLY A 305 -2.98 18.15 9.39
C GLY A 305 -1.76 18.40 10.25
N LEU A 306 -1.95 18.22 11.54
CA LEU A 306 -0.93 18.29 12.57
C LEU A 306 -1.03 17.04 13.43
N ASP A 307 0.09 16.38 13.67
CA ASP A 307 0.16 15.27 14.61
C ASP A 307 1.35 15.40 15.56
N MET A 308 1.14 14.91 16.77
CA MET A 308 2.14 14.82 17.83
C MET A 308 2.24 13.37 18.28
N LYS A 309 3.46 12.93 18.50
CA LYS A 309 3.75 11.59 19.01
C LYS A 309 4.81 11.64 20.10
N ILE A 310 4.57 10.94 21.19
CA ILE A 310 5.51 10.76 22.29
C ILE A 310 5.81 9.28 22.41
N LYS A 311 7.08 8.92 22.39
CA LYS A 311 7.55 7.55 22.57
C LYS A 311 8.52 7.50 23.73
N GLY A 312 8.43 6.48 24.55
CA GLY A 312 9.39 6.24 25.61
C GLY A 312 9.34 4.79 26.07
N PHE A 313 10.05 4.53 27.15
CA PHE A 313 10.09 3.25 27.80
C PHE A 313 10.07 3.42 29.32
N MET A 314 9.62 2.39 30.02
CA MET A 314 9.62 2.30 31.47
C MET A 314 10.31 0.99 31.85
N GLY A 315 11.50 1.09 32.47
CA GLY A 315 12.37 -0.07 32.67
C GLY A 315 12.87 -0.65 31.34
N ASP A 316 13.22 -1.94 31.35
CA ASP A 316 13.83 -2.61 30.19
C ASP A 316 12.80 -3.37 29.32
N THR A 317 11.54 -3.46 29.77
CA THR A 317 10.55 -4.39 29.23
C THR A 317 9.29 -3.71 28.69
N LEU A 318 9.04 -2.43 29.01
CA LEU A 318 7.82 -1.73 28.64
C LEU A 318 8.15 -0.51 27.77
N ASP A 319 7.64 -0.47 26.55
CA ASP A 319 7.63 0.73 25.71
C ASP A 319 6.21 1.30 25.63
N TYR A 320 6.09 2.62 25.55
CA TYR A 320 4.83 3.31 25.34
C TYR A 320 4.90 4.27 24.17
N GLU A 321 3.78 4.44 23.49
CA GLU A 321 3.55 5.43 22.45
C GLU A 321 2.25 6.16 22.75
N LEU A 322 2.27 7.48 22.78
CA LEU A 322 1.09 8.34 22.85
C LEU A 322 1.03 9.16 21.57
N LYS A 323 -0.16 9.35 21.01
CA LYS A 323 -0.36 10.14 19.80
C LYS A 323 -1.62 10.99 19.91
N ALA A 324 -1.57 12.16 19.30
CA ALA A 324 -2.72 13.04 19.08
C ALA A 324 -2.59 13.66 17.69
N PHE A 325 -3.72 13.90 17.02
CA PHE A 325 -3.73 14.45 15.68
C PHE A 325 -5.02 15.20 15.36
N GLY A 326 -4.91 16.12 14.42
CA GLY A 326 -6.04 16.80 13.79
C GLY A 326 -5.79 16.95 12.29
N ASP A 327 -6.85 16.81 11.51
CA ASP A 327 -6.85 16.92 10.05
C ASP A 327 -8.06 17.72 9.60
N PHE A 328 -7.90 18.50 8.54
CA PHE A 328 -9.01 19.14 7.84
C PHE A 328 -8.94 18.85 6.34
N THR A 329 -10.10 18.86 5.70
CA THR A 329 -10.24 18.82 4.25
C THR A 329 -11.33 19.82 3.85
N ASP A 330 -10.97 20.78 3.01
CA ASP A 330 -11.89 21.63 2.26
C ASP A 330 -11.86 21.15 0.80
N LEU A 331 -13.03 20.90 0.25
CA LEU A 331 -13.21 20.48 -1.13
C LEU A 331 -14.34 21.28 -1.76
N GLU A 332 -14.04 21.87 -2.91
CA GLU A 332 -15.00 22.42 -3.85
C GLU A 332 -15.05 21.56 -5.13
N ASP A 333 -16.23 21.07 -5.48
CA ASP A 333 -16.45 20.12 -6.58
C ASP A 333 -17.65 20.50 -7.45
N THR A 334 -17.43 20.68 -8.75
CA THR A 334 -18.51 20.94 -9.73
C THR A 334 -18.86 19.74 -10.62
N SER A 335 -18.32 18.56 -10.33
CA SER A 335 -18.43 17.39 -11.20
C SER A 335 -19.71 16.55 -11.05
N ASN A 336 -20.44 16.68 -9.94
CA ASN A 336 -21.57 15.79 -9.64
C ASN A 336 -22.90 16.23 -10.27
N THR A 337 -23.27 17.52 -10.17
CA THR A 337 -24.58 18.05 -10.58
C THR A 337 -24.49 19.18 -11.62
N GLY A 338 -23.28 19.61 -11.99
CA GLY A 338 -23.07 20.92 -12.62
C GLY A 338 -23.23 22.11 -11.65
N GLU A 339 -23.70 21.88 -10.43
CA GLU A 339 -23.64 22.84 -9.33
C GLU A 339 -22.38 22.61 -8.48
N LYS A 340 -21.99 23.66 -7.76
CA LYS A 340 -20.86 23.65 -6.85
C LYS A 340 -21.26 22.96 -5.54
N ALA A 341 -20.68 21.78 -5.30
CA ALA A 341 -20.75 21.09 -4.02
C ALA A 341 -19.50 21.39 -3.19
N ASN A 342 -19.68 21.83 -1.95
CA ASN A 342 -18.59 22.00 -1.00
C ASN A 342 -18.60 20.87 0.03
N LEU A 343 -17.42 20.51 0.53
CA LEU A 343 -17.19 19.55 1.60
C LEU A 343 -16.18 20.17 2.57
N ASP A 344 -16.63 20.40 3.80
CA ASP A 344 -15.80 20.78 4.93
C ASP A 344 -15.74 19.60 5.89
N SER A 345 -14.54 19.06 6.08
CA SER A 345 -14.32 17.93 7.00
C SER A 345 -13.24 18.27 8.00
N PHE A 346 -13.51 17.97 9.27
CA PHE A 346 -12.55 18.05 10.35
C PHE A 346 -12.51 16.73 11.11
N SER A 347 -11.33 16.16 11.28
CA SER A 347 -11.12 14.98 12.09
C SER A 347 -10.07 15.23 13.16
N THR A 348 -10.36 14.77 14.37
CA THR A 348 -9.43 14.81 15.50
C THR A 348 -9.35 13.43 16.12
N GLY A 349 -8.21 13.10 16.70
CA GLY A 349 -8.07 11.83 17.38
C GLY A 349 -6.83 11.73 18.23
N GLY A 350 -6.80 10.71 19.06
CA GLY A 350 -5.69 10.44 19.96
C GLY A 350 -5.74 9.01 20.46
N GLY A 351 -4.60 8.53 20.90
CA GLY A 351 -4.48 7.15 21.34
C GLY A 351 -3.19 6.87 22.07
N GLY A 352 -3.14 5.70 22.68
CA GLY A 352 -1.97 5.19 23.36
C GLY A 352 -1.73 3.74 22.99
N GLU A 353 -0.47 3.34 22.91
CA GLU A 353 -0.06 1.96 22.77
C GLU A 353 0.99 1.63 23.82
N ILE A 354 0.87 0.45 24.39
CA ILE A 354 1.83 -0.13 25.31
C ILE A 354 2.34 -1.42 24.69
N PHE A 355 3.66 -1.59 24.70
CA PHE A 355 4.35 -2.78 24.24
C PHE A 355 5.17 -3.32 25.39
N TRP A 356 4.72 -4.42 25.95
CA TRP A 356 5.46 -5.17 26.94
C TRP A 356 6.17 -6.34 26.26
N ASN A 357 7.43 -6.57 26.62
CA ASN A 357 8.19 -7.75 26.26
C ASN A 357 8.82 -8.32 27.52
N ASN A 358 8.74 -9.62 27.74
CA ASN A 358 9.41 -10.21 28.89
C ASN A 358 10.93 -10.20 28.74
N GLU A 359 11.65 -10.38 29.85
CA GLU A 359 13.12 -10.35 29.85
C GLU A 359 13.74 -11.44 28.93
N ALA A 360 13.08 -12.59 28.79
CA ALA A 360 13.52 -13.65 27.90
C ALA A 360 13.30 -13.32 26.40
N GLY A 361 12.51 -12.28 26.07
CA GLY A 361 12.23 -11.86 24.70
C GLY A 361 11.30 -12.79 23.91
N ASP A 362 10.70 -13.77 24.59
CA ASP A 362 9.89 -14.85 24.02
C ASP A 362 8.38 -14.61 24.16
N LYS A 363 7.96 -13.60 24.93
CA LYS A 363 6.56 -13.18 25.09
C LYS A 363 6.43 -11.68 24.94
N GLU A 364 5.57 -11.26 24.02
CA GLU A 364 5.25 -9.86 23.78
C GLU A 364 3.74 -9.63 23.96
N LEU A 365 3.37 -8.52 24.59
CA LEU A 365 2.00 -8.06 24.71
C LEU A 365 1.92 -6.62 24.19
N ARG A 366 1.11 -6.41 23.16
CA ARG A 366 0.74 -5.08 22.66
C ARG A 366 -0.68 -4.78 23.06
N MET A 367 -0.93 -3.64 23.67
CA MET A 367 -2.27 -3.14 23.96
C MET A 367 -2.36 -1.71 23.48
N GLY A 368 -3.53 -1.30 23.01
CA GLY A 368 -3.69 0.08 22.59
C GLY A 368 -5.12 0.53 22.44
N THR A 369 -5.26 1.85 22.45
CA THR A 369 -6.53 2.56 22.29
C THR A 369 -6.40 3.63 21.23
N LEU A 370 -7.48 3.88 20.50
CA LEU A 370 -7.63 4.97 19.56
C LEU A 370 -9.04 5.55 19.68
N ILE A 371 -9.11 6.86 19.90
CA ILE A 371 -10.36 7.63 19.80
C ILE A 371 -10.22 8.54 18.60
N LYS A 372 -11.21 8.54 17.72
CA LYS A 372 -11.28 9.41 16.53
C LYS A 372 -12.68 10.00 16.45
N THR A 373 -12.77 11.31 16.25
CA THR A 373 -14.00 12.00 15.88
C THR A 373 -13.81 12.60 14.49
N GLU A 374 -14.83 12.50 13.67
CA GLU A 374 -14.88 13.06 12.32
C GLU A 374 -16.21 13.79 12.15
N GLN A 375 -16.13 15.04 11.72
CA GLN A 375 -17.26 15.88 11.38
C GLN A 375 -17.15 16.22 9.90
N VAL A 376 -18.27 16.12 9.21
CA VAL A 376 -18.39 16.38 7.78
C VAL A 376 -19.62 17.23 7.55
N ASP A 377 -19.42 18.42 6.99
CA ASP A 377 -20.47 19.23 6.39
C ASP A 377 -20.29 19.18 4.87
N GLN A 378 -21.28 18.65 4.16
CA GLN A 378 -21.27 18.66 2.71
C GLN A 378 -22.58 19.23 2.18
N THR A 379 -22.49 20.09 1.16
CA THR A 379 -23.66 20.67 0.47
C THR A 379 -24.63 19.60 -0.05
N LEU A 380 -24.12 18.42 -0.43
CA LEU A 380 -24.92 17.32 -0.98
C LEU A 380 -25.38 16.34 0.09
N THR A 381 -24.49 15.76 0.91
CA THR A 381 -24.88 14.78 1.93
C THR A 381 -25.47 15.38 3.20
N GLY A 382 -25.30 16.68 3.45
CA GLY A 382 -25.61 17.32 4.73
C GLY A 382 -24.51 17.14 5.78
N GLU A 383 -24.84 17.51 7.02
CA GLU A 383 -23.97 17.41 8.18
C GLU A 383 -24.01 16.00 8.80
N HIS A 384 -22.85 15.41 9.02
CA HIS A 384 -22.68 14.09 9.64
C HIS A 384 -21.49 14.09 10.60
N ASP A 385 -21.60 13.31 11.67
CA ASP A 385 -20.50 13.08 12.59
C ASP A 385 -20.34 11.60 12.92
N ARG A 386 -19.10 11.19 13.15
CA ARG A 386 -18.78 9.85 13.64
C ARG A 386 -17.71 9.91 14.70
N THR A 387 -18.00 9.37 15.88
CA THR A 387 -17.03 9.16 16.96
C THR A 387 -16.78 7.66 17.14
N GLN A 388 -15.52 7.27 16.96
CA GLN A 388 -15.04 5.90 17.09
C GLN A 388 -14.09 5.75 18.28
N VAL A 389 -14.31 4.70 19.05
CA VAL A 389 -13.43 4.27 20.15
C VAL A 389 -13.01 2.83 19.90
N SER A 390 -11.72 2.61 19.72
CA SER A 390 -11.12 1.30 19.44
C SER A 390 -10.23 0.87 20.61
N LEU A 391 -10.40 -0.33 21.12
CA LEU A 391 -9.50 -0.98 22.07
C LEU A 391 -8.99 -2.30 21.50
N HIS A 392 -7.68 -2.53 21.56
CA HIS A 392 -7.09 -3.78 21.08
C HIS A 392 -6.06 -4.36 22.06
N ALA A 393 -5.88 -5.67 21.98
CA ALA A 393 -4.80 -6.40 22.62
C ALA A 393 -4.27 -7.49 21.66
N MET A 394 -2.95 -7.66 21.62
CA MET A 394 -2.28 -8.67 20.83
C MET A 394 -1.13 -9.30 21.61
N HIS A 395 -1.14 -10.62 21.75
CA HIS A 395 -0.10 -11.40 22.40
C HIS A 395 0.69 -12.20 21.36
N THR A 396 2.01 -12.09 21.39
CA THR A 396 2.92 -12.90 20.58
C THR A 396 3.78 -13.76 21.48
N MET A 397 3.78 -15.06 21.23
CA MET A 397 4.62 -16.04 21.92
C MET A 397 5.59 -16.66 20.93
N LYS A 398 6.86 -16.75 21.30
CA LYS A 398 7.95 -17.31 20.49
C LYS A 398 8.47 -18.55 21.20
N PHE A 399 8.24 -19.72 20.64
CA PHE A 399 8.74 -20.98 21.17
C PHE A 399 9.39 -21.72 20.00
N ASN A 400 10.71 -21.58 19.86
CA ASN A 400 11.46 -22.14 18.74
C ASN A 400 11.06 -23.61 18.47
N PRO A 401 10.63 -23.98 17.25
CA PRO A 401 10.67 -23.25 15.96
C PRO A 401 9.41 -22.45 15.59
N PHE A 402 8.51 -22.18 16.52
CA PHE A 402 7.21 -21.56 16.28
C PHE A 402 7.09 -20.13 16.82
N ILE A 403 6.25 -19.33 16.18
CA ILE A 403 5.77 -18.04 16.69
C ILE A 403 4.25 -18.01 16.53
N LEU A 404 3.55 -17.82 17.64
CA LEU A 404 2.09 -17.73 17.70
C LEU A 404 1.68 -16.31 18.06
N THR A 405 0.77 -15.73 17.28
CA THR A 405 0.20 -14.40 17.53
C THR A 405 -1.31 -14.51 17.66
N MET A 406 -1.85 -13.94 18.74
CA MET A 406 -3.28 -13.89 19.03
C MET A 406 -3.67 -12.44 19.29
N GLY A 407 -4.71 -11.94 18.65
CA GLY A 407 -5.17 -10.57 18.82
C GLY A 407 -6.68 -10.45 18.80
N ALA A 408 -7.19 -9.51 19.58
CA ALA A 408 -8.60 -9.12 19.61
C ALA A 408 -8.70 -7.59 19.64
N ARG A 409 -9.77 -7.06 19.04
CA ARG A 409 -10.13 -5.65 19.06
C ARG A 409 -11.65 -5.51 19.15
N GLY A 410 -12.09 -4.49 19.88
CA GLY A 410 -13.46 -4.01 19.88
C GLY A 410 -13.48 -2.54 19.47
N ASP A 411 -14.32 -2.22 18.50
CA ASP A 411 -14.56 -0.87 18.02
C ASP A 411 -16.00 -0.47 18.39
N TYR A 412 -16.19 0.70 18.97
CA TYR A 412 -17.50 1.33 19.15
C TYR A 412 -17.61 2.55 18.25
N SER A 413 -18.72 2.70 17.53
CA SER A 413 -19.08 3.88 16.74
C SER A 413 -20.47 4.37 17.14
N ASN A 414 -20.69 5.68 17.19
CA ASN A 414 -22.01 6.25 17.52
C ASN A 414 -23.12 5.94 16.51
N ASP A 415 -22.77 5.51 15.30
CA ASP A 415 -23.71 5.22 14.21
C ASP A 415 -23.80 3.73 13.82
N PHE A 416 -22.96 2.86 14.38
CA PHE A 416 -22.96 1.40 14.11
C PHE A 416 -22.77 0.54 15.37
N ASP A 417 -22.80 1.14 16.56
CA ASP A 417 -22.58 0.49 17.84
C ASP A 417 -21.25 -0.28 17.90
N PHE A 418 -21.26 -1.57 18.25
CA PHE A 418 -20.07 -2.36 18.54
C PHE A 418 -19.69 -3.31 17.39
N SER A 419 -18.44 -3.22 16.94
CA SER A 419 -17.85 -4.11 15.95
C SER A 419 -16.64 -4.87 16.53
N PRO A 420 -16.65 -6.22 16.53
CA PRO A 420 -15.51 -7.01 16.96
C PRO A 420 -14.52 -7.26 15.81
N ALA A 421 -13.25 -7.45 16.16
CA ALA A 421 -12.22 -7.96 15.27
C ALA A 421 -11.25 -8.88 16.00
N GLY A 422 -10.64 -9.82 15.27
CA GLY A 422 -9.70 -10.78 15.84
C GLY A 422 -8.73 -11.32 14.81
N ASN A 423 -7.53 -11.68 15.26
CA ASN A 423 -6.54 -12.34 14.42
C ASN A 423 -5.80 -13.45 15.17
N LEU A 424 -5.54 -14.55 14.49
CA LEU A 424 -4.71 -15.66 14.93
C LEU A 424 -3.68 -15.94 13.84
N GLY A 425 -2.43 -16.17 14.22
CA GLY A 425 -1.41 -16.55 13.25
C GLY A 425 -0.33 -17.43 13.84
N LEU A 426 0.20 -18.32 13.02
CA LEU A 426 1.27 -19.24 13.36
C LEU A 426 2.37 -19.17 12.29
N SER A 427 3.59 -18.97 12.73
CA SER A 427 4.81 -19.03 11.93
C SER A 427 5.61 -20.25 12.38
N TYR A 428 6.08 -21.07 11.45
CA TYR A 428 6.86 -22.28 11.73
C TYR A 428 8.13 -22.28 10.87
N GLU A 429 9.28 -22.14 11.53
CA GLU A 429 10.59 -22.25 10.91
C GLU A 429 10.93 -23.73 10.68
N ILE A 430 10.56 -24.25 9.50
CA ILE A 430 10.81 -25.64 9.11
C ILE A 430 12.33 -25.89 9.00
N MET A 431 13.04 -24.92 8.42
CA MET A 431 14.50 -24.85 8.33
C MET A 431 14.94 -23.39 8.45
N PRO A 432 16.22 -23.07 8.73
CA PRO A 432 16.70 -21.69 8.83
C PRO A 432 16.43 -20.81 7.60
N ASP A 433 16.15 -21.43 6.45
CA ASP A 433 15.86 -20.75 5.19
C ASP A 433 14.48 -21.10 4.60
N LEU A 434 13.64 -21.86 5.32
CA LEU A 434 12.29 -22.25 4.90
C LEU A 434 11.28 -21.99 6.03
N LEU A 435 10.35 -21.08 5.77
CA LEU A 435 9.37 -20.59 6.75
C LEU A 435 7.96 -20.85 6.24
N MET A 436 7.12 -21.47 7.05
CA MET A 436 5.68 -21.56 6.82
C MET A 436 4.97 -20.51 7.69
N LYS A 437 4.00 -19.81 7.11
CA LYS A 437 3.18 -18.79 7.77
C LYS A 437 1.71 -19.07 7.50
N THR A 438 0.89 -19.05 8.54
CA THR A 438 -0.57 -19.13 8.39
C THR A 438 -1.24 -18.10 9.27
N SER A 439 -2.31 -17.50 8.78
CA SER A 439 -3.10 -16.54 9.55
C SER A 439 -4.58 -16.68 9.26
N LEU A 440 -5.40 -16.38 10.26
CA LEU A 440 -6.86 -16.30 10.20
C LEU A 440 -7.27 -14.99 10.88
N GLY A 441 -8.27 -14.30 10.36
CA GLY A 441 -8.79 -13.11 11.00
C GLY A 441 -10.22 -12.81 10.62
N TYR A 442 -10.88 -12.08 11.52
CA TYR A 442 -12.21 -11.53 11.39
C TYR A 442 -12.15 -10.02 11.61
N THR A 443 -12.84 -9.23 10.79
CA THR A 443 -13.00 -7.79 10.98
C THR A 443 -14.28 -7.32 10.33
N THR A 444 -14.74 -6.15 10.73
CA THR A 444 -15.83 -5.45 10.04
C THR A 444 -15.30 -4.25 9.25
N ASN A 445 -16.13 -3.73 8.35
CA ASN A 445 -15.89 -2.46 7.66
C ASN A 445 -17.19 -1.64 7.69
N LEU A 446 -17.11 -0.40 8.16
CA LEU A 446 -18.27 0.47 8.27
C LEU A 446 -18.53 1.20 6.93
N PRO A 447 -19.80 1.44 6.56
CA PRO A 447 -20.14 2.31 5.44
C PRO A 447 -19.57 3.73 5.60
N SER A 448 -19.22 4.35 4.47
CA SER A 448 -18.84 5.76 4.39
C SER A 448 -20.09 6.66 4.41
N PHE A 449 -19.95 7.94 4.78
CA PHE A 449 -21.07 8.89 4.71
C PHE A 449 -21.59 9.07 3.27
N GLY A 450 -20.70 9.02 2.27
CA GLY A 450 -21.11 9.00 0.87
C GLY A 450 -21.94 7.75 0.50
N GLN A 451 -21.61 6.58 1.04
CA GLN A 451 -22.41 5.37 0.83
C GLN A 451 -23.78 5.47 1.50
N LEU A 452 -23.88 6.12 2.66
CA LEU A 452 -25.12 6.25 3.42
C LEU A 452 -26.04 7.36 2.87
N TYR A 453 -25.48 8.52 2.52
CA TYR A 453 -26.26 9.75 2.43
C TYR A 453 -26.14 10.49 1.10
N GLN A 454 -25.36 10.00 0.12
CA GLN A 454 -25.17 10.71 -1.16
C GLN A 454 -26.52 10.96 -1.85
N PRO A 455 -26.91 12.22 -2.13
CA PRO A 455 -28.15 12.49 -2.85
C PRO A 455 -28.02 12.11 -4.31
N SER A 456 -29.15 11.78 -4.95
CA SER A 456 -29.17 11.66 -6.41
C SER A 456 -28.93 13.03 -7.05
N HIS A 457 -28.03 13.06 -8.03
CA HIS A 457 -27.54 14.27 -8.68
C HIS A 457 -27.97 14.43 -10.15
N GLY A 458 -29.01 13.71 -10.59
CA GLY A 458 -29.69 13.98 -11.86
C GLY A 458 -28.90 13.71 -13.16
N SER A 459 -27.68 13.17 -13.09
CA SER A 459 -26.85 12.83 -14.27
C SER A 459 -27.22 11.45 -14.88
N ILE A 460 -26.63 11.05 -16.02
CA ILE A 460 -26.84 9.72 -16.63
C ILE A 460 -26.32 8.58 -15.71
N ASP A 461 -25.37 8.88 -14.83
CA ASP A 461 -24.77 7.95 -13.86
C ASP A 461 -25.21 8.32 -12.44
N GLN A 462 -26.54 8.39 -12.20
CA GLN A 462 -27.06 8.77 -10.89
C GLN A 462 -26.60 7.78 -9.81
N VAL A 463 -25.98 8.30 -8.76
CA VAL A 463 -25.71 7.54 -7.53
C VAL A 463 -26.59 8.08 -6.41
N ARG A 464 -27.22 7.19 -5.65
CA ARG A 464 -27.92 7.54 -4.42
C ARG A 464 -27.42 6.66 -3.28
N GLY A 465 -27.04 7.27 -2.17
CA GLY A 465 -26.69 6.59 -0.93
C GLY A 465 -27.87 5.82 -0.33
N ASN A 466 -27.55 4.89 0.54
CA ASN A 466 -28.51 4.01 1.20
C ASN A 466 -28.29 4.07 2.72
N PRO A 467 -29.18 4.72 3.49
CA PRO A 467 -29.02 4.82 4.94
C PRO A 467 -29.24 3.47 5.67
N ASP A 468 -29.82 2.47 4.99
CA ASP A 468 -30.09 1.15 5.56
C ASP A 468 -28.90 0.18 5.46
N LEU A 469 -27.73 0.66 5.03
CA LEU A 469 -26.53 -0.16 4.92
C LEU A 469 -26.07 -0.69 6.28
N LYS A 470 -25.67 -1.95 6.29
CA LYS A 470 -25.02 -2.63 7.41
C LYS A 470 -23.51 -2.60 7.29
N GLU A 471 -22.83 -2.85 8.41
CA GLU A 471 -21.40 -3.18 8.42
C GLU A 471 -21.10 -4.44 7.60
N GLU A 472 -20.03 -4.39 6.80
CA GLU A 472 -19.51 -5.58 6.11
C GLU A 472 -18.78 -6.45 7.12
N LYS A 473 -18.95 -7.79 7.04
CA LYS A 473 -18.27 -8.75 7.91
C LYS A 473 -17.33 -9.62 7.11
N ILE A 474 -16.05 -9.58 7.42
CA ILE A 474 -15.00 -10.19 6.60
C ILE A 474 -14.23 -11.21 7.44
N THR A 475 -14.16 -12.44 6.94
CA THR A 475 -13.26 -13.49 7.44
C THR A 475 -12.21 -13.78 6.39
N SER A 476 -10.94 -13.84 6.77
CA SER A 476 -9.85 -14.13 5.83
C SER A 476 -8.83 -15.08 6.43
N TRP A 477 -8.29 -15.96 5.60
CA TRP A 477 -7.15 -16.79 5.95
C TRP A 477 -6.08 -16.80 4.87
N THR A 478 -4.83 -17.04 5.29
CA THR A 478 -3.70 -17.25 4.40
C THR A 478 -2.85 -18.42 4.86
N LEU A 479 -2.28 -19.14 3.89
CA LEU A 479 -1.27 -20.18 4.09
C LEU A 479 -0.12 -19.92 3.12
N GLY A 480 1.07 -19.62 3.65
CA GLY A 480 2.23 -19.26 2.88
C GLY A 480 3.46 -20.07 3.21
N ILE A 481 4.29 -20.33 2.20
CA ILE A 481 5.63 -20.92 2.32
C ILE A 481 6.63 -19.95 1.69
N GLN A 482 7.64 -19.56 2.47
CA GLN A 482 8.70 -18.66 2.06
C GLN A 482 10.05 -19.38 2.11
N LYS A 483 10.74 -19.45 0.98
CA LYS A 483 12.13 -19.90 0.88
C LYS A 483 13.05 -18.69 0.77
N ASN A 484 13.91 -18.50 1.76
CA ASN A 484 14.95 -17.47 1.74
C ASN A 484 16.21 -18.01 1.06
N PHE A 485 16.84 -17.18 0.25
CA PHE A 485 18.12 -17.47 -0.38
C PHE A 485 19.15 -16.39 0.01
N LYS A 486 20.40 -16.56 -0.43
CA LYS A 486 21.47 -15.60 -0.18
C LYS A 486 21.16 -14.20 -0.75
N LYS A 487 21.80 -13.17 -0.20
CA LYS A 487 21.75 -11.76 -0.66
C LYS A 487 20.38 -11.08 -0.54
N LYS A 488 19.52 -11.51 0.39
CA LYS A 488 18.13 -11.05 0.55
C LYS A 488 17.24 -11.40 -0.65
N SER A 489 17.52 -12.53 -1.29
CA SER A 489 16.64 -13.09 -2.34
C SER A 489 15.65 -14.05 -1.67
N TYR A 490 14.41 -14.14 -2.15
CA TYR A 490 13.43 -15.07 -1.61
C TYR A 490 12.39 -15.45 -2.67
N MET A 491 11.73 -16.58 -2.43
CA MET A 491 10.52 -16.99 -3.12
C MET A 491 9.43 -17.22 -2.08
N GLU A 492 8.21 -16.80 -2.37
CA GLU A 492 7.06 -16.97 -1.50
C GLU A 492 5.86 -17.42 -2.33
N LEU A 493 5.17 -18.45 -1.85
CA LEU A 493 3.93 -18.97 -2.40
C LEU A 493 2.86 -18.84 -1.32
N VAL A 494 1.74 -18.19 -1.61
CA VAL A 494 0.66 -17.94 -0.64
C VAL A 494 -0.68 -18.33 -1.23
N ALA A 495 -1.37 -19.28 -0.60
CA ALA A 495 -2.79 -19.50 -0.80
C ALA A 495 -3.58 -18.55 0.13
N PHE A 496 -4.68 -17.99 -0.36
CA PHE A 496 -5.53 -17.09 0.42
C PHE A 496 -7.00 -17.29 0.10
N ARG A 497 -7.85 -16.95 1.07
CA ARG A 497 -9.29 -16.82 0.89
C ARG A 497 -9.86 -15.73 1.81
N THR A 498 -10.85 -15.02 1.30
CA THR A 498 -11.62 -14.00 1.98
C THR A 498 -13.09 -14.26 1.71
N ASP A 499 -13.86 -14.46 2.78
CA ASP A 499 -15.31 -14.60 2.77
C ASP A 499 -15.91 -13.34 3.39
N SER A 500 -16.82 -12.69 2.66
CA SER A 500 -17.49 -11.45 3.04
C SER A 500 -18.99 -11.68 3.15
N ARG A 501 -19.59 -11.16 4.21
CA ARG A 501 -21.05 -11.04 4.37
C ARG A 501 -21.44 -9.57 4.45
N ASP A 502 -22.65 -9.26 4.01
CA ASP A 502 -23.16 -7.90 3.91
C ASP A 502 -22.20 -7.00 3.07
N LEU A 503 -21.56 -7.52 2.01
CA LEU A 503 -20.58 -6.77 1.22
C LEU A 503 -21.27 -5.63 0.46
N ILE A 504 -20.80 -4.39 0.61
CA ILE A 504 -21.41 -3.22 -0.01
C ILE A 504 -20.99 -3.13 -1.47
N LYS A 505 -21.96 -3.27 -2.37
CA LYS A 505 -21.78 -3.15 -3.81
C LYS A 505 -22.77 -2.15 -4.39
N TYR A 506 -22.31 -1.37 -5.34
CA TYR A 506 -23.17 -0.49 -6.11
C TYR A 506 -23.94 -1.32 -7.14
N GLN A 507 -25.25 -1.37 -7.02
CA GLN A 507 -26.16 -2.04 -7.94
C GLN A 507 -27.00 -0.99 -8.67
N ARG A 508 -27.18 -1.18 -9.98
CA ARG A 508 -28.01 -0.26 -10.78
C ARG A 508 -29.46 -0.73 -10.77
N GLY A 509 -30.34 0.10 -10.21
CA GLY A 509 -31.78 -0.17 -10.19
C GLY A 509 -32.43 -0.06 -11.58
N ALA A 510 -33.66 -0.55 -11.70
CA ALA A 510 -34.47 -0.42 -12.91
C ALA A 510 -34.78 1.04 -13.29
N ASP A 511 -34.69 1.95 -12.32
CA ASP A 511 -34.78 3.40 -12.49
C ASP A 511 -33.47 4.04 -12.99
N LEU A 512 -32.48 3.23 -13.35
CA LEU A 512 -31.14 3.61 -13.80
C LEU A 512 -30.29 4.33 -12.76
N ILE A 513 -30.73 4.35 -11.49
CA ILE A 513 -29.99 4.91 -10.36
C ILE A 513 -29.18 3.81 -9.68
N SER A 514 -27.88 4.05 -9.56
CA SER A 514 -26.94 3.18 -8.83
C SER A 514 -27.02 3.43 -7.32
N ARG A 515 -27.19 2.37 -6.54
CA ARG A 515 -27.29 2.42 -5.08
C ARG A 515 -26.32 1.42 -4.45
N PRO A 516 -25.65 1.79 -3.35
CA PRO A 516 -24.92 0.81 -2.56
C PRO A 516 -25.92 -0.08 -1.82
N GLU A 517 -25.74 -1.39 -1.94
CA GLU A 517 -26.55 -2.42 -1.29
C GLU A 517 -25.63 -3.48 -0.67
N ASN A 518 -26.05 -4.06 0.46
CA ASN A 518 -25.36 -5.19 1.08
C ASN A 518 -25.73 -6.48 0.35
N VAL A 519 -24.72 -7.13 -0.24
CA VAL A 519 -24.79 -8.49 -0.80
C VAL A 519 -24.65 -9.52 0.34
N ASP A 520 -25.48 -10.57 0.38
CA ASP A 520 -25.52 -11.51 1.52
C ASP A 520 -24.18 -12.24 1.68
N LYS A 521 -23.65 -12.79 0.58
CA LYS A 521 -22.37 -13.52 0.58
C LYS A 521 -21.56 -13.30 -0.68
N ALA A 522 -20.27 -13.04 -0.48
CA ALA A 522 -19.29 -12.99 -1.54
C ALA A 522 -17.97 -13.59 -1.05
N TRP A 523 -17.23 -14.23 -1.94
CA TRP A 523 -15.92 -14.77 -1.60
C TRP A 523 -14.90 -14.49 -2.69
N LYS A 524 -13.64 -14.58 -2.28
CA LYS A 524 -12.47 -14.52 -3.15
C LYS A 524 -11.40 -15.45 -2.62
N GLN A 525 -10.77 -16.20 -3.51
CA GLN A 525 -9.66 -17.09 -3.15
C GLN A 525 -8.63 -17.13 -4.26
N GLY A 526 -7.41 -17.57 -3.94
CA GLY A 526 -6.38 -17.63 -4.96
C GLY A 526 -5.01 -18.02 -4.42
N VAL A 527 -4.04 -17.90 -5.32
CA VAL A 527 -2.63 -18.15 -5.09
C VAL A 527 -1.83 -16.94 -5.54
N GLU A 528 -0.90 -16.50 -4.69
CA GLU A 528 0.06 -15.46 -5.01
C GLU A 528 1.48 -16.03 -4.96
N VAL A 529 2.24 -15.82 -6.03
CA VAL A 529 3.66 -16.14 -6.11
C VAL A 529 4.45 -14.84 -6.11
N THR A 530 5.46 -14.75 -5.26
CA THR A 530 6.44 -13.65 -5.25
C THR A 530 7.84 -14.21 -5.35
N PHE A 531 8.65 -13.69 -6.27
CA PHE A 531 10.04 -14.08 -6.43
C PHE A 531 10.91 -12.84 -6.53
N LYS A 532 11.82 -12.63 -5.56
CA LYS A 532 12.82 -11.56 -5.61
C LYS A 532 14.20 -12.18 -5.63
N TYR A 533 14.96 -11.96 -6.69
CA TYR A 533 16.24 -12.65 -6.90
C TYR A 533 17.34 -11.75 -7.41
N LYS A 534 18.50 -11.79 -6.75
CA LYS A 534 19.71 -11.08 -7.19
C LYS A 534 20.59 -12.00 -8.02
N LEU A 535 20.44 -11.91 -9.34
CA LEU A 535 21.15 -12.70 -10.35
C LEU A 535 22.68 -12.48 -10.35
N GLY A 536 23.16 -11.34 -9.82
CA GLY A 536 24.58 -11.00 -9.72
C GLY A 536 25.01 -9.93 -10.73
N LYS A 537 26.26 -9.43 -10.62
CA LYS A 537 26.80 -8.35 -11.47
C LYS A 537 25.91 -7.08 -11.56
N GLY A 538 25.16 -6.79 -10.49
CA GLY A 538 24.24 -5.64 -10.43
C GLY A 538 22.85 -5.91 -11.02
N LEU A 539 22.55 -7.13 -11.49
CA LEU A 539 21.25 -7.54 -12.00
C LEU A 539 20.36 -8.13 -10.90
N SER A 540 19.09 -7.76 -10.91
CA SER A 540 18.06 -8.31 -10.03
C SER A 540 16.71 -8.37 -10.73
N LEU A 541 15.92 -9.38 -10.38
CA LEU A 541 14.62 -9.67 -10.93
C LEU A 541 13.60 -9.76 -9.79
N ASP A 542 12.51 -9.04 -9.93
CA ASP A 542 11.33 -9.17 -9.06
C ASP A 542 10.17 -9.67 -9.93
N LEU A 543 9.50 -10.74 -9.52
CA LEU A 543 8.29 -11.27 -10.15
C LEU A 543 7.18 -11.36 -9.11
N ASN A 544 5.95 -11.08 -9.53
CA ASN A 544 4.75 -11.31 -8.77
C ASN A 544 3.64 -11.78 -9.72
N HIS A 545 2.91 -12.80 -9.30
CA HIS A 545 1.73 -13.30 -10.01
C HIS A 545 0.65 -13.59 -8.99
N VAL A 546 -0.54 -13.03 -9.17
CA VAL A 546 -1.74 -13.42 -8.45
C VAL A 546 -2.64 -14.14 -9.46
N TRP A 547 -3.02 -15.36 -9.12
CA TRP A 547 -4.18 -16.01 -9.69
C TRP A 547 -5.29 -16.02 -8.62
N GLN A 548 -6.49 -15.61 -8.98
CA GLN A 548 -7.63 -15.58 -8.08
C GLN A 548 -8.92 -15.91 -8.81
N ASP A 549 -9.91 -16.26 -8.01
CA ASP A 549 -11.28 -16.54 -8.41
C ASP A 549 -12.21 -15.87 -7.41
N THR A 550 -13.33 -15.34 -7.88
CA THR A 550 -14.25 -14.53 -7.07
C THR A 550 -15.69 -14.79 -7.45
N GLU A 551 -16.57 -14.78 -6.47
CA GLU A 551 -18.00 -14.94 -6.70
C GLU A 551 -18.81 -14.09 -5.71
N ASN A 552 -19.87 -13.51 -6.22
CA ASN A 552 -21.03 -13.05 -5.47
C ASN A 552 -22.08 -14.17 -5.50
N GLU A 553 -22.37 -14.78 -4.34
CA GLU A 553 -23.27 -15.93 -4.26
C GLU A 553 -24.73 -15.57 -4.55
N ASP A 554 -25.10 -14.28 -4.45
CA ASP A 554 -26.48 -13.83 -4.70
C ASP A 554 -26.86 -13.93 -6.18
N ASN A 555 -25.89 -13.74 -7.08
CA ASN A 555 -26.12 -13.72 -8.53
C ASN A 555 -25.17 -14.65 -9.35
N GLY A 556 -24.23 -15.34 -8.69
CA GLY A 556 -23.25 -16.22 -9.33
C GLY A 556 -22.26 -15.50 -10.24
N LYS A 557 -22.02 -14.21 -10.00
CA LYS A 557 -21.17 -13.32 -10.82
C LYS A 557 -19.83 -13.04 -10.15
N GLU A 558 -18.83 -12.73 -10.96
CA GLU A 558 -17.51 -12.31 -10.50
C GLU A 558 -17.56 -10.94 -9.81
N LEU A 559 -16.68 -10.73 -8.84
CA LEU A 559 -16.56 -9.43 -8.19
C LEU A 559 -15.94 -8.40 -9.14
N SER A 560 -16.59 -7.24 -9.24
CA SER A 560 -16.08 -6.13 -10.05
C SER A 560 -14.65 -5.75 -9.64
N TYR A 561 -13.82 -5.42 -10.62
CA TYR A 561 -12.44 -4.98 -10.47
C TYR A 561 -11.46 -6.01 -9.87
N ALA A 562 -11.80 -7.29 -9.91
CA ALA A 562 -10.96 -8.39 -9.47
C ALA A 562 -10.54 -9.25 -10.69
N PRO A 563 -9.44 -8.92 -11.39
CA PRO A 563 -8.98 -9.73 -12.51
C PRO A 563 -8.48 -11.08 -12.01
N ASP A 564 -8.79 -12.17 -12.73
CA ASP A 564 -8.32 -13.52 -12.40
C ASP A 564 -6.80 -13.63 -12.34
N HIS A 565 -6.11 -12.91 -13.23
CA HIS A 565 -4.67 -12.90 -13.30
C HIS A 565 -4.12 -11.48 -13.27
N SER A 566 -3.19 -11.23 -12.34
CA SER A 566 -2.34 -10.04 -12.37
C SER A 566 -0.87 -10.45 -12.28
N PHE A 567 -0.06 -9.95 -13.20
CA PHE A 567 1.35 -10.30 -13.33
C PHE A 567 2.21 -9.04 -13.34
N LYS A 568 3.29 -9.05 -12.56
CA LYS A 568 4.28 -7.96 -12.51
C LYS A 568 5.68 -8.57 -12.59
N ALA A 569 6.50 -8.05 -13.49
CA ALA A 569 7.90 -8.42 -13.61
C ALA A 569 8.78 -7.18 -13.72
N THR A 570 9.74 -7.02 -12.83
CA THR A 570 10.67 -5.88 -12.81
C THR A 570 12.12 -6.37 -12.88
N LEU A 571 12.80 -6.03 -13.97
CA LEU A 571 14.22 -6.25 -14.17
C LEU A 571 14.99 -4.97 -13.82
N LYS A 572 15.96 -5.08 -12.91
CA LYS A 572 16.80 -3.96 -12.46
C LYS A 572 18.26 -4.29 -12.72
N SER A 573 18.99 -3.37 -13.34
CA SER A 573 20.42 -3.50 -13.62
C SER A 573 21.18 -2.26 -13.14
N LYS A 574 22.24 -2.46 -12.36
CA LYS A 574 23.22 -1.42 -12.02
C LYS A 574 24.52 -1.67 -12.78
N LEU A 575 24.84 -0.80 -13.73
CA LEU A 575 26.04 -0.89 -14.54
C LEU A 575 27.29 -0.45 -13.74
N LYS A 576 28.48 -0.77 -14.26
CA LYS A 576 29.77 -0.47 -13.60
C LYS A 576 29.96 1.02 -13.29
N ARG A 577 29.46 1.91 -14.16
CA ARG A 577 29.53 3.38 -13.98
C ARG A 577 28.55 3.94 -12.94
N GLY A 578 27.67 3.10 -12.40
CA GLY A 578 26.65 3.51 -11.44
C GLY A 578 25.28 3.78 -12.05
N THR A 579 25.19 3.88 -13.39
CA THR A 579 23.93 3.92 -14.17
C THR A 579 22.99 2.82 -13.71
N ARG A 580 21.73 3.18 -13.44
CA ARG A 580 20.68 2.24 -13.09
C ARG A 580 19.65 2.19 -14.22
N LEU A 581 19.32 0.99 -14.62
CA LEU A 581 18.29 0.68 -15.59
C LEU A 581 17.21 -0.14 -14.88
N GLU A 582 15.95 0.18 -15.10
CA GLU A 582 14.81 -0.61 -14.64
C GLU A 582 13.83 -0.79 -15.80
N SER A 583 13.32 -1.99 -15.99
CA SER A 583 12.20 -2.25 -16.88
C SER A 583 11.15 -3.04 -16.13
N SER A 584 9.88 -2.63 -16.23
CA SER A 584 8.77 -3.23 -15.51
C SER A 584 7.63 -3.58 -16.46
N LEU A 585 7.29 -4.86 -16.56
CA LEU A 585 6.10 -5.37 -17.23
C LEU A 585 4.97 -5.50 -16.21
N ARG A 586 3.78 -5.01 -16.56
CA ARG A 586 2.53 -5.28 -15.83
C ARG A 586 1.51 -5.85 -16.80
N ALA A 587 0.84 -6.93 -16.43
CA ALA A 587 -0.21 -7.53 -17.22
C ALA A 587 -1.41 -7.93 -16.36
N TYR A 588 -2.62 -7.74 -16.88
CA TYR A 588 -3.88 -8.05 -16.23
C TYR A 588 -4.78 -8.80 -17.21
N SER A 589 -5.53 -9.79 -16.71
CA SER A 589 -6.59 -10.44 -17.47
C SER A 589 -7.81 -9.53 -17.63
N CYS A 590 -8.81 -10.03 -18.36
CA CYS A 590 -10.12 -9.41 -18.41
C CYS A 590 -10.71 -9.28 -17.00
N GLN A 591 -11.54 -8.26 -16.78
CA GLN A 591 -12.31 -8.05 -15.56
C GLN A 591 -13.56 -7.23 -15.88
N PHE A 592 -14.57 -7.28 -15.01
CA PHE A 592 -15.79 -6.48 -15.12
C PHE A 592 -15.78 -5.27 -14.17
N THR A 593 -16.47 -4.20 -14.53
CA THR A 593 -16.63 -3.01 -13.66
C THR A 593 -17.95 -2.93 -12.92
N ASP A 594 -18.94 -3.67 -13.38
CA ASP A 594 -20.30 -3.76 -12.84
C ASP A 594 -20.53 -5.08 -12.07
N THR A 595 -21.66 -5.17 -11.37
CA THR A 595 -22.05 -6.36 -10.59
C THR A 595 -22.72 -7.44 -11.43
N ASP A 596 -23.21 -7.09 -12.61
CA ASP A 596 -23.93 -7.99 -13.52
C ASP A 596 -22.98 -8.70 -14.51
N ASN A 597 -21.70 -8.30 -14.52
CA ASN A 597 -20.67 -8.70 -15.46
C ASN A 597 -21.13 -8.51 -16.91
N THR A 598 -21.59 -7.31 -17.26
CA THR A 598 -22.00 -7.00 -18.63
C THR A 598 -20.77 -6.85 -19.53
N GLU A 599 -20.85 -7.37 -20.75
CA GLU A 599 -19.77 -7.24 -21.75
C GLU A 599 -19.51 -5.77 -22.15
N ALA A 600 -20.50 -4.89 -22.00
CA ALA A 600 -20.35 -3.46 -22.25
C ALA A 600 -19.39 -2.79 -21.24
N GLU A 601 -19.36 -3.28 -20.00
CA GLU A 601 -18.51 -2.80 -18.91
C GLU A 601 -17.31 -3.73 -18.65
N ALA A 602 -17.01 -4.65 -19.58
CA ALA A 602 -15.82 -5.47 -19.53
C ALA A 602 -14.56 -4.65 -19.88
N ILE A 603 -13.52 -4.78 -19.07
CA ILE A 603 -12.18 -4.28 -19.35
C ILE A 603 -11.36 -5.43 -19.93
N HIS A 604 -10.96 -5.30 -21.20
CA HIS A 604 -10.08 -6.28 -21.83
C HIS A 604 -8.72 -6.39 -21.13
N GLY A 605 -8.15 -7.60 -21.15
CA GLY A 605 -6.80 -7.83 -20.66
C GLY A 605 -5.77 -6.98 -21.41
N TYR A 606 -4.75 -6.53 -20.69
CA TYR A 606 -3.71 -5.66 -21.23
C TYR A 606 -2.35 -5.95 -20.60
N ALA A 607 -1.29 -5.55 -21.31
CA ALA A 607 0.07 -5.56 -20.81
C ALA A 607 0.76 -4.24 -21.14
N THR A 608 1.50 -3.69 -20.18
CA THR A 608 2.28 -2.45 -20.33
C THR A 608 3.71 -2.66 -19.90
N VAL A 609 4.64 -1.98 -20.57
CA VAL A 609 6.06 -1.98 -20.22
C VAL A 609 6.47 -0.57 -19.86
N ASP A 610 7.08 -0.39 -18.70
CA ASP A 610 7.76 0.84 -18.32
C ASP A 610 9.27 0.63 -18.35
N ALA A 611 10.01 1.71 -18.56
CA ALA A 611 11.47 1.72 -18.47
C ALA A 611 11.97 2.96 -17.71
N LYS A 612 13.07 2.82 -16.99
CA LYS A 612 13.76 3.92 -16.32
C LYS A 612 15.25 3.86 -16.60
N VAL A 613 15.83 5.02 -16.84
CA VAL A 613 17.27 5.24 -16.92
C VAL A 613 17.63 6.30 -15.89
N ILE A 614 18.56 5.99 -14.99
CA ILE A 614 19.01 6.91 -13.95
C ILE A 614 20.53 6.96 -13.96
N GLU A 615 21.07 8.11 -14.34
CA GLU A 615 22.51 8.33 -14.49
C GLU A 615 23.04 9.23 -13.36
N PRO A 616 23.95 8.73 -12.51
CA PRO A 616 24.66 9.56 -11.55
C PRO A 616 25.53 10.60 -12.26
N ILE A 617 25.44 11.85 -11.82
CA ILE A 617 26.24 12.96 -12.34
C ILE A 617 26.90 13.74 -11.21
N HIS A 618 27.92 14.53 -11.55
CA HIS A 618 28.55 15.47 -10.63
C HIS A 618 28.41 16.88 -11.20
N ILE A 619 27.79 17.78 -10.44
CA ILE A 619 27.70 19.20 -10.78
C ILE A 619 28.56 19.95 -9.76
N CYS A 620 29.70 20.48 -10.22
CA CYS A 620 30.72 21.08 -9.36
C CYS A 620 31.18 20.10 -8.26
N LYS A 621 30.99 20.44 -6.98
CA LYS A 621 31.32 19.59 -5.81
C LYS A 621 30.10 18.80 -5.28
N ARG A 622 28.98 18.77 -6.01
CA ARG A 622 27.73 18.14 -5.58
C ARG A 622 27.42 16.90 -6.43
N SER A 623 27.00 15.84 -5.76
CA SER A 623 26.48 14.62 -6.40
C SER A 623 25.01 14.82 -6.77
N GLY A 624 24.66 14.48 -8.00
CA GLY A 624 23.28 14.46 -8.47
C GLY A 624 23.00 13.26 -9.36
N GLU A 625 21.78 13.19 -9.88
CA GLU A 625 21.34 12.13 -10.77
C GLU A 625 20.36 12.69 -11.79
N VAL A 626 20.63 12.46 -13.08
CA VAL A 626 19.65 12.72 -14.15
C VAL A 626 18.84 11.45 -14.34
N TYR A 627 17.53 11.58 -14.54
CA TYR A 627 16.65 10.45 -14.77
C TYR A 627 15.77 10.66 -16.00
N LEU A 628 15.38 9.55 -16.62
CA LEU A 628 14.37 9.46 -17.66
C LEU A 628 13.48 8.26 -17.32
N HIS A 629 12.19 8.50 -17.14
CA HIS A 629 11.16 7.48 -17.00
C HIS A 629 10.33 7.45 -18.27
N LEU A 630 10.15 6.27 -18.83
CA LEU A 630 9.29 5.97 -19.97
C LEU A 630 8.16 5.09 -19.45
N MET A 631 6.93 5.53 -19.58
CA MET A 631 5.74 4.85 -19.08
C MET A 631 4.92 4.40 -20.29
N ASN A 632 4.40 3.17 -20.24
CA ASN A 632 3.69 2.56 -21.37
C ASN A 632 4.50 2.65 -22.68
N LEU A 633 5.74 2.15 -22.63
CA LEU A 633 6.75 2.18 -23.71
C LEU A 633 6.24 1.65 -25.06
N LEU A 634 5.27 0.74 -25.03
CA LEU A 634 4.68 0.12 -26.22
C LEU A 634 3.43 0.87 -26.73
N ASP A 635 3.11 2.01 -26.13
CA ASP A 635 1.94 2.84 -26.43
C ASP A 635 0.64 2.02 -26.52
N ARG A 636 0.45 1.12 -25.55
CA ARG A 636 -0.72 0.25 -25.52
C ARG A 636 -1.94 1.08 -25.15
N ASP A 637 -3.00 1.01 -25.96
CA ASP A 637 -4.32 1.47 -25.57
C ASP A 637 -4.96 0.48 -24.59
N TYR A 638 -5.30 0.97 -23.40
CA TYR A 638 -6.02 0.21 -22.38
C TYR A 638 -6.75 1.15 -21.41
N SER A 639 -7.67 0.59 -20.63
CA SER A 639 -8.38 1.30 -19.58
C SER A 639 -8.29 0.48 -18.29
N SER A 640 -7.98 1.10 -17.16
CA SER A 640 -8.05 0.43 -15.84
C SER A 640 -9.42 0.59 -15.17
N HIS A 641 -10.27 1.42 -15.74
CA HIS A 641 -11.63 1.72 -15.32
C HIS A 641 -12.46 2.05 -16.57
N TYR A 642 -13.68 1.53 -16.64
CA TYR A 642 -14.55 1.73 -17.80
C TYR A 642 -14.79 3.23 -18.04
N GLY A 643 -14.69 3.68 -19.29
CA GLY A 643 -14.78 5.10 -19.65
C GLY A 643 -13.54 5.95 -19.34
N TYR A 644 -12.48 5.42 -18.72
CA TYR A 644 -11.25 6.16 -18.40
C TYR A 644 -10.02 5.48 -19.03
N PRO A 645 -9.72 5.78 -20.31
CA PRO A 645 -8.52 5.26 -20.96
C PRO A 645 -7.24 5.84 -20.34
N ASP A 646 -6.16 5.06 -20.37
CA ASP A 646 -4.83 5.55 -19.99
C ASP A 646 -4.32 6.58 -21.02
N ASP A 647 -3.38 7.41 -20.59
CA ASP A 647 -2.81 8.44 -21.46
C ASP A 647 -1.90 7.87 -22.57
N GLY A 648 -1.61 6.57 -22.58
CA GLY A 648 -0.67 5.97 -23.53
C GLY A 648 0.78 6.24 -23.13
N PHE A 649 1.67 6.27 -24.13
CA PHE A 649 3.09 6.53 -23.95
C PHE A 649 3.34 7.90 -23.32
N ARG A 650 4.12 7.90 -22.24
CA ARG A 650 4.54 9.11 -21.54
C ARG A 650 6.02 9.04 -21.19
N PHE A 651 6.66 10.19 -21.14
CA PHE A 651 7.99 10.30 -20.53
C PHE A 651 8.04 11.40 -19.47
N VAL A 652 8.94 11.23 -18.50
CA VAL A 652 9.34 12.26 -17.56
C VAL A 652 10.85 12.21 -17.43
N CYS A 653 11.53 13.33 -17.62
CA CYS A 653 12.95 13.46 -17.37
C CYS A 653 13.21 14.55 -16.34
N GLY A 654 14.35 14.48 -15.65
CA GLY A 654 14.63 15.47 -14.62
C GLY A 654 15.94 15.24 -13.88
N LEU A 655 16.10 15.98 -12.81
CA LEU A 655 17.33 16.05 -12.03
C LEU A 655 17.03 15.88 -10.53
N ASN A 656 17.81 15.05 -9.85
CA ASN A 656 17.93 15.02 -8.40
C ASN A 656 19.28 15.61 -8.01
N LEU A 657 19.30 16.60 -7.12
CA LEU A 657 20.51 17.18 -6.54
C LEU A 657 20.50 17.02 -5.02
N ASN A 658 21.64 16.64 -4.45
CA ASN A 658 21.86 16.66 -3.01
C ASN A 658 22.91 17.74 -2.68
N PHE A 659 22.68 18.53 -1.64
CA PHE A 659 23.58 19.63 -1.24
C PHE A 659 23.68 19.83 0.27
#